data_AF-A0A067DE76-F1
#
_entry.id   AF-A0A067DE76-F1
#
_cell.length_a   1.000
_cell.length_b   1.000
_cell.length_c   1.000
_cell.angle_alpha   90.00
_cell.angle_beta   90.00
_cell.angle_gamma   90.00
#
_symmetry.space_group_name_H-M   'P 1'
#
loop_
_entity.id
_entity.type
_entity.pdbx_description
1 polymer ?
#
loop_
_entity_poly.entity_id
_entity_poly.type
_entity_poly.pdbx_seq_one_letter_code
_entity_poly.pdbx_strand_id
1 'polypeptide(L)'
;MAEMIFSLVLEVVKCLAPPTERRVGYLRDYNANFENLRAEIEKLKEESTSIQRRVSEAERNGENIEEKVERWVVSVKKIIDEAAKFIQDEETATNKRCLKGLCPNFKTRYQLSKKAETEVKAAIVELREEAGRFDRISYRTIPEEIWLKSRKGYEAFESRLCALKSVQNALTDVNVSIVGVYGMGGIGKTTLVKEVARQAREDKLFDLVVFSEVSQTLDIKKIQQEIAEKLGLVLEEETGSRRASRLYERLKKEEKILIILDNIWKCVDLEAVGIPFGDDHKGCKLLLTARDRNVLFRMGSQKNFSIDILNEEEAWRLFKLMADDHVENRELQSTATEVAQACKGLPIALTTIARALRNKSVPEWKSALQELRMPSEVNFEGVPAEAYSTIELSFKNLKGEQLKKFFMLCSLLGNSICTSYLFQCCMGLGILQKANKLEDARNKLYALVHELRDSCLLLEGDSNQQLSMHDVIRDVAISIACRDQHAVLVRNEDVWEWPDDIALKECYAISLRGCSIHELPEGLECLRLEFLHINPKDSFFEINNPCNFFTGMRKLRVVDFTRMQLLLLPSSIDLLVNLQTLCLVECMLDDIAIIGKLKNLEILSFWGSVIVMLPEELGHLTKLRQLDLSNCFKLKVIAPNVISRLVRLEELYMSNCFVEWDDEGPNSERINARLDELMHLPRLTTLEVHVKNDNVLPEGFFARKLERFKIS
;
A
#
# COMPACT_ATOMS: atom_id res chain seq x y z
N MET A 1 -23.67 -57.54 -75.63
CA MET A 1 -22.69 -56.46 -75.96
C MET A 1 -23.14 -55.11 -75.39
N ALA A 2 -24.40 -54.69 -75.56
CA ALA A 2 -24.93 -53.44 -74.98
C ALA A 2 -24.95 -53.41 -73.44
N GLU A 3 -25.31 -54.51 -72.77
CA GLU A 3 -25.30 -54.58 -71.28
C GLU A 3 -23.89 -54.50 -70.68
N MET A 4 -22.90 -55.04 -71.39
CA MET A 4 -21.50 -55.04 -70.93
C MET A 4 -20.87 -53.65 -71.04
N ILE A 5 -21.23 -52.89 -72.08
CA ILE A 5 -20.80 -51.49 -72.26
C ILE A 5 -21.49 -50.59 -71.21
N PHE A 6 -22.77 -50.83 -70.90
CA PHE A 6 -23.48 -50.06 -69.89
C PHE A 6 -22.91 -50.27 -68.48
N SER A 7 -22.54 -51.51 -68.13
CA SER A 7 -21.86 -51.83 -66.85
C SER A 7 -20.51 -51.14 -66.71
N LEU A 8 -19.67 -51.18 -67.75
CA LEU A 8 -18.34 -50.56 -67.75
C LEU A 8 -18.42 -49.03 -67.66
N VAL A 9 -19.38 -48.41 -68.33
CA VAL A 9 -19.62 -46.95 -68.22
C VAL A 9 -20.11 -46.60 -66.80
N LEU A 10 -20.97 -47.40 -66.19
CA LEU A 10 -21.46 -47.16 -64.84
C LEU A 10 -20.36 -47.32 -63.77
N GLU A 11 -19.44 -48.27 -63.92
CA GLU A 11 -18.29 -48.45 -63.03
C GLU A 11 -17.25 -47.35 -63.17
N VAL A 12 -16.94 -46.91 -64.40
CA VAL A 12 -16.02 -45.78 -64.64
C VAL A 12 -16.61 -44.47 -64.09
N VAL A 13 -17.93 -44.26 -64.21
CA VAL A 13 -18.62 -43.10 -63.60
C VAL A 13 -18.59 -43.19 -62.07
N LYS A 14 -18.75 -44.38 -61.47
CA LYS A 14 -18.66 -44.57 -60.01
C LYS A 14 -17.22 -44.42 -59.46
N CYS A 15 -16.18 -44.80 -60.21
CA CYS A 15 -14.78 -44.62 -59.80
C CYS A 15 -14.27 -43.19 -59.97
N LEU A 16 -14.79 -42.45 -60.96
CA LEU A 16 -14.43 -41.05 -61.18
C LEU A 16 -15.29 -40.08 -60.37
N ALA A 17 -16.44 -40.51 -59.84
CA ALA A 17 -17.37 -39.68 -59.08
C ALA A 17 -16.74 -39.00 -57.85
N PRO A 18 -15.97 -39.66 -56.95
CA PRO A 18 -15.51 -39.00 -55.73
C PRO A 18 -14.47 -37.87 -55.95
N PRO A 19 -13.45 -38.03 -56.83
CA PRO A 19 -12.52 -36.96 -57.16
C PRO A 19 -13.16 -35.82 -57.98
N THR A 20 -14.14 -36.14 -58.85
CA THR A 20 -14.88 -35.12 -59.60
C THR A 20 -15.94 -34.42 -58.74
N GLU A 21 -16.57 -35.08 -57.77
CA GLU A 21 -17.46 -34.49 -56.76
C GLU A 21 -16.72 -33.44 -55.94
N ARG A 22 -15.51 -33.74 -55.43
CA ARG A 22 -14.69 -32.74 -54.72
C ARG A 22 -14.29 -31.57 -55.63
N ARG A 23 -13.96 -31.82 -56.90
CA ARG A 23 -13.56 -30.76 -57.85
C ARG A 23 -14.74 -29.89 -58.29
N VAL A 24 -15.92 -30.46 -58.45
CA VAL A 24 -17.17 -29.75 -58.77
C VAL A 24 -17.74 -29.06 -57.53
N GLY A 25 -17.49 -29.60 -56.33
CA GLY A 25 -17.90 -29.04 -55.04
C GLY A 25 -17.40 -27.61 -54.82
N TYR A 26 -16.11 -27.32 -55.06
CA TYR A 26 -15.58 -25.94 -54.94
C TYR A 26 -16.24 -24.93 -55.90
N LEU A 27 -16.75 -25.42 -57.04
CA LEU A 27 -17.47 -24.59 -58.01
C LEU A 27 -18.94 -24.39 -57.63
N ARG A 28 -19.60 -25.45 -57.15
CA ARG A 28 -21.00 -25.44 -56.69
C ARG A 28 -21.15 -24.63 -55.41
N ASP A 29 -20.23 -24.82 -54.46
CA ASP A 29 -20.29 -24.30 -53.10
C ASP A 29 -19.43 -23.02 -52.97
N TYR A 30 -19.08 -22.38 -54.10
CA TYR A 30 -18.21 -21.20 -54.17
C TYR A 30 -18.62 -20.09 -53.19
N ASN A 31 -19.89 -19.65 -53.24
CA ASN A 31 -20.40 -18.61 -52.37
C ASN A 31 -20.37 -19.05 -50.90
N ALA A 32 -20.76 -20.30 -50.63
CA ALA A 32 -20.77 -20.86 -49.28
C ALA A 32 -19.35 -20.93 -48.68
N ASN A 33 -18.33 -21.24 -49.48
CA ASN A 33 -16.94 -21.28 -49.03
C ASN A 33 -16.41 -19.88 -48.67
N PHE A 34 -16.79 -18.84 -49.42
CA PHE A 34 -16.44 -17.46 -49.08
C PHE A 34 -17.24 -16.89 -47.90
N GLU A 35 -18.52 -17.24 -47.76
CA GLU A 35 -19.30 -16.91 -46.57
C GLU A 35 -18.72 -17.59 -45.31
N ASN A 36 -18.32 -18.85 -45.42
CA ASN A 36 -17.65 -19.58 -44.35
C ASN A 36 -16.31 -18.92 -43.99
N LEU A 37 -15.49 -18.57 -44.99
CA LEU A 37 -14.23 -17.85 -44.77
C LEU A 37 -14.46 -16.52 -44.05
N ARG A 38 -15.46 -15.72 -44.47
CA ARG A 38 -15.83 -14.48 -43.78
C ARG A 38 -16.22 -14.74 -42.32
N ALA A 39 -17.01 -15.78 -42.06
CA ALA A 39 -17.39 -16.15 -40.70
C ALA A 39 -16.19 -16.58 -39.84
N GLU A 40 -15.23 -17.33 -40.38
CA GLU A 40 -14.02 -17.72 -39.63
C GLU A 40 -13.08 -16.53 -39.39
N ILE A 41 -13.00 -15.57 -40.32
CA ILE A 41 -12.26 -14.31 -40.10
C ILE A 41 -12.90 -13.51 -38.96
N GLU A 42 -14.22 -13.38 -38.91
CA GLU A 42 -14.90 -12.67 -37.81
C GLU A 42 -14.68 -13.36 -36.46
N LYS A 43 -14.75 -14.69 -36.40
CA LYS A 43 -14.40 -15.44 -35.18
C LYS A 43 -12.95 -15.18 -34.73
N LEU A 44 -12.00 -15.20 -35.66
CA LEU A 44 -10.60 -14.90 -35.36
C LEU A 44 -10.42 -13.45 -34.87
N LYS A 45 -11.17 -12.48 -35.43
CA LYS A 45 -11.17 -11.09 -34.95
C LYS A 45 -11.73 -10.95 -33.54
N GLU A 46 -12.82 -11.62 -33.21
CA GLU A 46 -13.39 -11.64 -31.86
C GLU A 46 -12.39 -12.21 -30.85
N GLU A 47 -11.76 -13.33 -31.20
CA GLU A 47 -10.76 -14.02 -30.38
C GLU A 47 -9.49 -13.17 -30.20
N SER A 48 -9.02 -12.55 -31.27
CA SER A 48 -7.94 -11.56 -31.25
C SER A 48 -8.27 -10.38 -30.35
N THR A 49 -9.48 -9.82 -30.46
CA THR A 49 -9.93 -8.70 -29.63
C THR A 49 -9.97 -9.07 -28.15
N SER A 50 -10.44 -10.28 -27.83
CA SER A 50 -10.46 -10.81 -26.46
C SER A 50 -9.06 -10.96 -25.87
N ILE A 51 -8.12 -11.55 -26.62
CA ILE A 51 -6.72 -11.68 -26.20
C ILE A 51 -6.05 -10.30 -26.09
N GLN A 52 -6.29 -9.39 -27.05
CA GLN A 52 -5.78 -8.04 -27.01
C GLN A 52 -6.26 -7.28 -25.77
N ARG A 53 -7.53 -7.45 -25.37
CA ARG A 53 -8.08 -6.86 -24.15
C ARG A 53 -7.36 -7.39 -22.90
N ARG A 54 -7.07 -8.70 -22.84
CA ARG A 54 -6.32 -9.33 -21.74
C ARG A 54 -4.86 -8.87 -21.72
N VAL A 55 -4.23 -8.72 -22.89
CA VAL A 55 -2.89 -8.14 -23.03
C VAL A 55 -2.88 -6.71 -22.50
N SER A 56 -3.80 -5.86 -22.95
CA SER A 56 -3.90 -4.48 -22.45
C SER A 56 -4.22 -4.40 -20.96
N GLU A 57 -4.98 -5.35 -20.41
CA GLU A 57 -5.20 -5.47 -18.97
C GLU A 57 -3.92 -5.83 -18.21
N ALA A 58 -3.16 -6.81 -18.71
CA ALA A 58 -1.87 -7.19 -18.17
C ALA A 58 -0.84 -6.06 -18.23
N GLU A 59 -0.75 -5.34 -19.35
CA GLU A 59 0.10 -4.16 -19.52
C GLU A 59 -0.28 -3.04 -18.55
N ARG A 60 -1.59 -2.77 -18.37
CA ARG A 60 -2.07 -1.81 -17.35
C ARG A 60 -1.70 -2.23 -15.94
N ASN A 61 -1.61 -3.54 -15.69
CA ASN A 61 -1.17 -4.11 -14.42
C ASN A 61 0.37 -4.20 -14.31
N GLY A 62 1.13 -3.73 -15.29
CA GLY A 62 2.59 -3.74 -15.29
C GLY A 62 3.21 -5.12 -15.50
N GLU A 63 2.47 -6.06 -16.09
CA GLU A 63 2.97 -7.40 -16.41
C GLU A 63 3.58 -7.43 -17.82
N ASN A 64 4.59 -8.28 -18.01
CA ASN A 64 5.15 -8.54 -19.33
C ASN A 64 4.34 -9.63 -20.04
N ILE A 65 4.25 -9.53 -21.36
CA ILE A 65 3.51 -10.47 -22.19
C ILE A 65 4.43 -11.63 -22.59
N GLU A 66 3.87 -12.84 -22.58
CA GLU A 66 4.57 -14.03 -23.06
C GLU A 66 4.92 -13.89 -24.55
N GLU A 67 6.17 -14.16 -24.93
CA GLU A 67 6.66 -13.98 -26.32
C GLU A 67 5.80 -14.76 -27.34
N LYS A 68 5.27 -15.93 -26.94
CA LYS A 68 4.34 -16.72 -27.78
C LYS A 68 3.05 -15.95 -28.11
N VAL A 69 2.53 -15.16 -27.17
CA VAL A 69 1.31 -14.37 -27.39
C VAL A 69 1.62 -13.15 -28.25
N GLU A 70 2.75 -12.49 -28.03
CA GLU A 70 3.18 -11.37 -28.88
C GLU A 70 3.32 -11.80 -30.34
N ARG A 71 4.00 -12.93 -30.60
CA ARG A 71 4.13 -13.51 -31.93
C ARG A 71 2.79 -13.90 -32.55
N TRP A 72 1.88 -14.42 -31.74
CA TRP A 72 0.53 -14.77 -32.18
C TRP A 72 -0.27 -13.53 -32.61
N VAL A 73 -0.28 -12.47 -31.82
CA VAL A 73 -0.98 -11.21 -32.15
C VAL A 73 -0.46 -10.63 -33.47
N VAL A 74 0.85 -10.64 -33.70
CA VAL A 74 1.46 -10.22 -34.96
C VAL A 74 1.00 -11.09 -36.13
N SER A 75 0.97 -12.41 -35.94
CA SER A 75 0.58 -13.39 -36.97
C SER A 75 -0.90 -13.26 -37.36
N VAL A 76 -1.78 -13.06 -36.39
CA VAL A 76 -3.22 -12.85 -36.61
C VAL A 76 -3.47 -11.58 -37.41
N LYS A 77 -2.82 -10.46 -37.05
CA LYS A 77 -2.96 -9.20 -37.79
C LYS A 77 -2.57 -9.38 -39.26
N LYS A 78 -1.44 -10.05 -39.51
CA LYS A 78 -0.97 -10.36 -40.86
C LYS A 78 -1.98 -11.20 -41.65
N ILE A 79 -2.50 -12.28 -41.06
CA ILE A 79 -3.47 -13.17 -41.70
C ILE A 79 -4.79 -12.46 -41.98
N ILE A 80 -5.28 -11.62 -41.07
CA ILE A 80 -6.50 -10.83 -41.28
C ILE A 80 -6.30 -9.87 -42.47
N ASP A 81 -5.16 -9.18 -42.55
CA ASP A 81 -4.84 -8.28 -43.67
C ASP A 81 -4.73 -9.02 -45.01
N GLU A 82 -4.07 -10.19 -45.02
CA GLU A 82 -3.95 -11.04 -46.20
C GLU A 82 -5.31 -11.60 -46.65
N ALA A 83 -6.15 -12.03 -45.70
CA ALA A 83 -7.49 -12.54 -45.96
C ALA A 83 -8.43 -11.43 -46.46
N ALA A 84 -8.33 -10.21 -45.93
CA ALA A 84 -9.10 -9.06 -46.40
C ALA A 84 -8.74 -8.69 -47.84
N LYS A 85 -7.43 -8.63 -48.17
CA LYS A 85 -6.97 -8.44 -49.55
C LYS A 85 -7.47 -9.55 -50.47
N PHE A 86 -7.41 -10.80 -50.01
CA PHE A 86 -7.87 -11.95 -50.78
C PHE A 86 -9.38 -11.89 -51.08
N ILE A 87 -10.21 -11.44 -50.13
CA ILE A 87 -11.65 -11.21 -50.35
C ILE A 87 -11.87 -10.05 -51.32
N GLN A 88 -11.11 -8.96 -51.22
CA GLN A 88 -11.21 -7.83 -52.14
C GLN A 88 -10.81 -8.23 -53.58
N ASP A 89 -9.75 -9.03 -53.74
CA ASP A 89 -9.33 -9.58 -55.01
C ASP A 89 -10.40 -10.49 -55.62
N GLU A 90 -11.15 -11.22 -54.78
CA GLU A 90 -12.30 -12.02 -55.22
C GLU A 90 -13.44 -11.15 -55.77
N GLU A 91 -13.81 -10.07 -55.07
CA GLU A 91 -14.86 -9.14 -55.52
C GLU A 91 -14.49 -8.45 -56.84
N THR A 92 -13.21 -8.19 -57.09
CA THR A 92 -12.74 -7.67 -58.38
C THR A 92 -12.68 -8.73 -59.48
N ALA A 93 -12.35 -9.99 -59.13
CA ALA A 93 -12.27 -11.11 -60.07
C ALA A 93 -13.65 -11.58 -60.54
N THR A 94 -14.67 -11.56 -59.68
CA THR A 94 -16.06 -11.89 -60.03
C THR A 94 -16.72 -10.87 -60.96
N ASN A 95 -16.25 -9.62 -60.96
CA ASN A 95 -16.66 -8.57 -61.91
C ASN A 95 -16.12 -8.79 -63.33
N LYS A 96 -15.12 -9.67 -63.53
CA LYS A 96 -14.58 -10.03 -64.86
C LYS A 96 -15.42 -11.15 -65.49
N ARG A 97 -16.40 -10.79 -66.31
CA ARG A 97 -17.22 -11.75 -67.08
C ARG A 97 -16.46 -12.30 -68.30
N CYS A 98 -16.57 -13.60 -68.57
CA CYS A 98 -16.12 -14.19 -69.84
C CYS A 98 -17.25 -14.14 -70.90
N LEU A 99 -16.92 -14.31 -72.18
CA LEU A 99 -17.87 -14.36 -73.31
C LEU A 99 -18.78 -13.11 -73.41
N LYS A 100 -18.20 -11.91 -73.57
CA LYS A 100 -18.96 -10.64 -73.76
C LYS A 100 -20.07 -10.40 -72.72
N GLY A 101 -19.90 -10.85 -71.47
CA GLY A 101 -20.79 -10.51 -70.37
C GLY A 101 -21.85 -11.55 -69.99
N LEU A 102 -21.82 -12.76 -70.57
CA LEU A 102 -22.87 -13.78 -70.40
C LEU A 102 -22.58 -14.89 -69.37
N CYS A 103 -21.32 -15.16 -69.01
CA CYS A 103 -21.00 -16.27 -68.08
C CYS A 103 -19.89 -15.91 -67.07
N PRO A 104 -19.97 -16.36 -65.80
CA PRO A 104 -18.88 -16.26 -64.83
C PRO A 104 -17.66 -17.11 -65.22
N ASN A 105 -16.45 -16.66 -64.89
CA ASN A 105 -15.21 -17.41 -65.15
C ASN A 105 -15.04 -18.57 -64.16
N PHE A 106 -15.53 -19.76 -64.54
CA PHE A 106 -15.50 -20.97 -63.71
C PHE A 106 -14.08 -21.41 -63.32
N LYS A 107 -13.07 -21.19 -64.16
CA LYS A 107 -11.67 -21.57 -63.83
C LYS A 107 -11.13 -20.72 -62.68
N THR A 108 -11.38 -19.41 -62.72
CA THR A 108 -10.98 -18.48 -61.66
C THR A 108 -11.76 -18.74 -60.37
N ARG A 109 -13.08 -18.98 -60.46
CA ARG A 109 -13.90 -19.33 -59.29
C ARG A 109 -13.44 -20.61 -58.60
N TYR A 110 -13.12 -21.65 -59.37
CA TYR A 110 -12.56 -22.89 -58.82
C TYR A 110 -11.25 -22.64 -58.05
N GLN A 111 -10.31 -21.89 -58.64
CA GLN A 111 -9.02 -21.61 -58.01
C GLN A 111 -9.16 -20.80 -56.73
N LEU A 112 -9.99 -19.76 -56.75
CA LEU A 112 -10.25 -18.91 -55.59
C LEU A 112 -10.96 -19.67 -54.48
N SER A 113 -12.03 -20.42 -54.77
CA SER A 113 -12.74 -21.19 -53.75
C SER A 113 -11.90 -22.31 -53.16
N LYS A 114 -11.06 -22.98 -53.97
CA LYS A 114 -10.12 -23.98 -53.45
C LYS A 114 -9.13 -23.32 -52.48
N LYS A 115 -8.51 -22.20 -52.88
CA LYS A 115 -7.56 -21.46 -52.03
C LYS A 115 -8.19 -20.95 -50.74
N ALA A 116 -9.41 -20.43 -50.81
CA ALA A 116 -10.20 -19.99 -49.66
C ALA A 116 -10.38 -21.13 -48.64
N GLU A 117 -10.84 -22.30 -49.10
CA GLU A 117 -11.21 -23.42 -48.23
C GLU A 117 -10.01 -24.22 -47.73
N THR A 118 -8.91 -24.33 -48.51
CA THR A 118 -7.78 -25.20 -48.15
C THR A 118 -6.55 -24.49 -47.60
N GLU A 119 -6.32 -23.23 -47.95
CA GLU A 119 -5.11 -22.49 -47.53
C GLU A 119 -5.46 -21.43 -46.49
N VAL A 120 -6.30 -20.45 -46.85
CA VAL A 120 -6.58 -19.29 -45.98
C VAL A 120 -7.36 -19.73 -44.74
N LYS A 121 -8.39 -20.55 -44.91
CA LYS A 121 -9.18 -21.08 -43.79
C LYS A 121 -8.34 -21.98 -42.87
N ALA A 122 -7.46 -22.81 -43.41
CA ALA A 122 -6.60 -23.67 -42.61
C ALA A 122 -5.67 -22.85 -41.71
N ALA A 123 -5.04 -21.80 -42.26
CA ALA A 123 -4.18 -20.91 -41.49
C ALA A 123 -4.95 -20.11 -40.41
N ILE A 124 -6.20 -19.72 -40.69
CA ILE A 124 -7.09 -19.10 -39.68
C ILE A 124 -7.42 -20.07 -38.55
N VAL A 125 -7.79 -21.31 -38.89
CA VAL A 125 -8.12 -22.34 -37.90
C VAL A 125 -6.91 -22.68 -37.01
N GLU A 126 -5.71 -22.80 -37.60
CA GLU A 126 -4.47 -23.03 -36.86
C GLU A 126 -4.22 -21.94 -35.80
N LEU A 127 -4.34 -20.66 -36.18
CA LEU A 127 -4.19 -19.55 -35.24
C LEU A 127 -5.26 -19.57 -34.13
N ARG A 128 -6.50 -19.97 -34.43
CA ARG A 128 -7.54 -20.13 -33.40
C ARG A 128 -7.22 -21.28 -32.44
N GLU A 129 -6.70 -22.38 -32.94
CA GLU A 129 -6.26 -23.48 -32.08
C GLU A 129 -5.08 -23.08 -31.18
N GLU A 130 -4.14 -22.28 -31.68
CA GLU A 130 -3.06 -21.72 -30.86
C GLU A 130 -3.58 -20.83 -29.73
N ALA A 131 -4.58 -19.98 -30.03
CA ALA A 131 -5.23 -19.12 -29.04
C ALA A 131 -5.82 -19.92 -27.88
N GLY A 132 -6.47 -21.05 -28.19
CA GLY A 132 -7.05 -21.97 -27.20
C GLY A 132 -6.03 -22.67 -26.29
N ARG A 133 -4.73 -22.62 -26.62
CA ARG A 133 -3.63 -23.25 -25.85
C ARG A 133 -2.90 -22.27 -24.93
N PHE A 134 -3.35 -21.02 -24.83
CA PHE A 134 -2.73 -20.04 -23.95
C PHE A 134 -3.20 -20.19 -22.49
N ASP A 135 -2.49 -21.04 -21.73
CA ASP A 135 -2.71 -21.20 -20.28
C ASP A 135 -2.39 -19.91 -19.50
N ARG A 136 -1.39 -19.17 -19.95
CA ARG A 136 -0.92 -17.91 -19.37
C ARG A 136 -0.55 -16.94 -20.47
N ILE A 137 -1.02 -15.70 -20.36
CA ILE A 137 -0.80 -14.63 -21.35
C ILE A 137 0.34 -13.68 -20.92
N SER A 138 0.49 -13.49 -19.61
CA SER A 138 1.42 -12.53 -19.04
C SER A 138 2.09 -13.09 -17.79
N TYR A 139 3.23 -12.52 -17.44
CA TYR A 139 3.96 -12.82 -16.23
C TYR A 139 4.37 -11.53 -15.52
N ARG A 140 4.33 -11.57 -14.18
CA ARG A 140 4.74 -10.44 -13.36
C ARG A 140 6.25 -10.29 -13.40
N THR A 141 6.70 -9.09 -13.65
CA THR A 141 8.09 -8.68 -13.41
C THR A 141 8.22 -8.07 -12.04
N ILE A 142 9.40 -8.18 -11.43
CA ILE A 142 9.72 -7.52 -10.17
C ILE A 142 9.81 -6.01 -10.45
N PRO A 143 8.91 -5.17 -9.88
CA PRO A 143 8.96 -3.73 -10.11
C PRO A 143 10.29 -3.16 -9.59
N GLU A 144 10.97 -2.37 -10.42
CA GLU A 144 12.19 -1.70 -9.97
C GLU A 144 11.86 -0.54 -9.03
N GLU A 145 12.50 -0.48 -7.87
CA GLU A 145 12.29 0.60 -6.93
C GLU A 145 12.74 1.96 -7.49
N ILE A 146 11.87 2.97 -7.36
CA ILE A 146 12.08 4.31 -7.93
C ILE A 146 13.34 4.98 -7.34
N TRP A 147 13.62 4.75 -6.06
CA TRP A 147 14.77 5.35 -5.40
C TRP A 147 16.12 4.82 -5.94
N LEU A 148 16.14 3.64 -6.57
CA LEU A 148 17.33 3.15 -7.29
C LEU A 148 17.58 3.87 -8.62
N LYS A 149 16.63 4.70 -9.10
CA LYS A 149 16.74 5.48 -10.34
C LYS A 149 17.05 6.96 -10.10
N SER A 150 16.97 7.42 -8.85
CA SER A 150 17.04 8.85 -8.51
C SER A 150 18.10 9.12 -7.47
N ARG A 151 18.82 10.24 -7.63
CA ARG A 151 19.73 10.80 -6.61
C ARG A 151 19.05 11.83 -5.70
N LYS A 152 17.72 11.99 -5.81
CA LYS A 152 16.97 13.00 -5.04
C LYS A 152 17.21 12.78 -3.54
N GLY A 153 17.67 13.83 -2.85
CA GLY A 153 17.90 13.82 -1.40
C GLY A 153 19.29 13.35 -0.96
N TYR A 154 20.16 12.89 -1.87
CA TYR A 154 21.57 12.64 -1.56
C TYR A 154 22.45 13.80 -2.03
N GLU A 155 23.20 14.39 -1.10
CA GLU A 155 24.21 15.39 -1.41
C GLU A 155 25.60 14.76 -1.38
N ALA A 156 26.31 14.87 -2.50
CA ALA A 156 27.64 14.29 -2.72
C ALA A 156 28.74 15.12 -2.05
N PHE A 157 28.63 15.32 -0.73
CA PHE A 157 29.67 15.91 0.09
C PHE A 157 30.92 15.02 0.13
N GLU A 158 32.09 15.61 0.28
CA GLU A 158 33.35 14.88 0.24
C GLU A 158 33.42 13.83 1.35
N SER A 159 32.97 14.18 2.57
CA SER A 159 32.86 13.25 3.69
C SER A 159 31.97 12.04 3.37
N ARG A 160 30.85 12.26 2.67
CA ARG A 160 29.88 11.22 2.29
C ARG A 160 30.39 10.35 1.15
N LEU A 161 31.06 10.94 0.16
CA LEU A 161 31.72 10.21 -0.92
C LEU A 161 32.84 9.30 -0.41
N CYS A 162 33.62 9.76 0.58
CA CYS A 162 34.65 8.94 1.23
C CYS A 162 34.05 7.74 1.97
N ALA A 163 32.98 7.95 2.74
CA ALA A 163 32.26 6.88 3.42
C ALA A 163 31.65 5.88 2.42
N LEU A 164 31.00 6.39 1.36
CA LEU A 164 30.41 5.59 0.29
C LEU A 164 31.46 4.65 -0.34
N LYS A 165 32.61 5.19 -0.75
CA LYS A 165 33.70 4.41 -1.35
C LYS A 165 34.22 3.34 -0.39
N SER A 166 34.33 3.68 0.90
CA SER A 166 34.80 2.74 1.93
C SER A 166 33.83 1.57 2.10
N VAL A 167 32.53 1.85 2.12
CA VAL A 167 31.47 0.81 2.18
C VAL A 167 31.48 -0.04 0.92
N GLN A 168 31.56 0.56 -0.28
CA GLN A 168 31.64 -0.17 -1.54
C GLN A 168 32.84 -1.11 -1.60
N ASN A 169 34.02 -0.63 -1.22
CA ASN A 169 35.22 -1.44 -1.17
C ASN A 169 35.04 -2.66 -0.24
N ALA A 170 34.39 -2.47 0.92
CA ALA A 170 34.09 -3.57 1.82
C ALA A 170 33.06 -4.57 1.24
N LEU A 171 32.05 -4.10 0.50
CA LEU A 171 31.08 -4.96 -0.17
C LEU A 171 31.70 -5.79 -1.30
N THR A 172 32.75 -5.28 -1.96
CA THR A 172 33.49 -6.02 -2.99
C THR A 172 34.52 -7.01 -2.43
N ASP A 173 34.84 -6.95 -1.14
CA ASP A 173 35.76 -7.90 -0.51
C ASP A 173 35.10 -9.27 -0.36
N VAL A 174 35.73 -10.30 -0.93
CA VAL A 174 35.23 -11.69 -0.91
C VAL A 174 35.13 -12.23 0.52
N ASN A 175 35.97 -11.76 1.45
CA ASN A 175 35.99 -12.24 2.83
C ASN A 175 35.00 -11.53 3.76
N VAL A 176 34.31 -10.49 3.28
CA VAL A 176 33.39 -9.69 4.07
C VAL A 176 31.95 -9.96 3.63
N SER A 177 31.17 -10.70 4.40
CA SER A 177 29.75 -10.94 4.15
C SER A 177 28.83 -9.90 4.79
N ILE A 178 29.22 -9.30 5.93
CA ILE A 178 28.37 -8.35 6.66
C ILE A 178 29.13 -7.05 6.90
N VAL A 179 28.61 -5.97 6.33
CA VAL A 179 29.10 -4.59 6.47
C VAL A 179 28.11 -3.78 7.29
N GLY A 180 28.61 -2.99 8.23
CA GLY A 180 27.80 -2.13 9.07
C GLY A 180 28.14 -0.64 8.91
N VAL A 181 27.12 0.21 9.00
CA VAL A 181 27.21 1.66 9.00
C VAL A 181 26.54 2.19 10.25
N TYR A 182 27.24 2.99 11.06
CA TYR A 182 26.70 3.51 12.31
C TYR A 182 26.95 5.00 12.51
N GLY A 183 26.20 5.60 13.42
CA GLY A 183 26.26 7.03 13.71
C GLY A 183 24.95 7.54 14.31
N MET A 184 24.94 8.79 14.77
CA MET A 184 23.80 9.41 15.44
C MET A 184 22.52 9.40 14.58
N GLY A 185 21.36 9.52 15.24
CA GLY A 185 20.08 9.67 14.54
C GLY A 185 20.09 10.92 13.65
N GLY A 186 19.55 10.84 12.43
CA GLY A 186 19.47 11.98 11.52
C GLY A 186 20.79 12.41 10.86
N ILE A 187 21.85 11.61 11.01
CA ILE A 187 23.18 11.88 10.40
C ILE A 187 23.26 11.57 8.90
N GLY A 188 22.25 10.87 8.34
CA GLY A 188 22.20 10.51 6.91
C GLY A 188 22.64 9.08 6.56
N LYS A 189 22.60 8.13 7.50
CA LYS A 189 22.95 6.70 7.26
C LYS A 189 22.09 6.08 6.16
N THR A 190 20.77 6.16 6.29
CA THR A 190 19.81 5.63 5.31
C THR A 190 20.06 6.23 3.92
N THR A 191 20.31 7.54 3.84
CA THR A 191 20.63 8.23 2.59
C THR A 191 21.92 7.70 1.96
N LEU A 192 22.96 7.49 2.78
CA LEU A 192 24.24 6.95 2.31
C LEU A 192 24.09 5.51 1.78
N VAL A 193 23.43 4.61 2.52
CA VAL A 193 23.31 3.21 2.08
C VAL A 193 22.41 3.06 0.86
N LYS A 194 21.39 3.92 0.71
CA LYS A 194 20.61 4.00 -0.53
C LYS A 194 21.49 4.40 -1.71
N GLU A 195 22.37 5.39 -1.56
CA GLU A 195 23.30 5.77 -2.64
C GLU A 195 24.34 4.67 -2.93
N VAL A 196 24.86 3.99 -1.91
CA VAL A 196 25.74 2.80 -2.08
C VAL A 196 25.04 1.73 -2.91
N ALA A 197 23.78 1.43 -2.58
CA ALA A 197 22.99 0.41 -3.26
C ALA A 197 22.70 0.78 -4.72
N ARG A 198 22.35 2.05 -4.96
CA ARG A 198 22.12 2.63 -6.28
C ARG A 198 23.36 2.45 -7.16
N GLN A 199 24.51 2.89 -6.67
CA GLN A 199 25.76 2.79 -7.42
C GLN A 199 26.24 1.34 -7.59
N ALA A 200 26.06 0.48 -6.58
CA ALA A 200 26.40 -0.94 -6.69
C ALA A 200 25.56 -1.66 -7.77
N ARG A 201 24.31 -1.23 -7.99
CA ARG A 201 23.47 -1.71 -9.09
C ARG A 201 23.92 -1.17 -10.45
N GLU A 202 24.26 0.12 -10.54
CA GLU A 202 24.81 0.72 -11.77
C GLU A 202 26.11 0.06 -12.22
N ASP A 203 27.00 -0.19 -11.26
CA ASP A 203 28.29 -0.84 -11.46
C ASP A 203 28.16 -2.37 -11.65
N LYS A 204 26.93 -2.92 -11.61
CA LYS A 204 26.61 -4.35 -11.73
C LYS A 204 27.39 -5.23 -10.75
N LEU A 205 27.60 -4.73 -9.53
CA LEU A 205 28.25 -5.48 -8.46
C LEU A 205 27.35 -6.60 -7.93
N PHE A 206 26.03 -6.36 -7.96
CA PHE A 206 24.99 -7.30 -7.55
C PHE A 206 23.90 -7.39 -8.61
N ASP A 207 23.37 -8.58 -8.80
CA ASP A 207 22.26 -8.84 -9.72
C ASP A 207 20.94 -8.34 -9.13
N LEU A 208 20.83 -8.41 -7.79
CA LEU A 208 19.66 -7.98 -7.05
C LEU A 208 20.05 -7.20 -5.78
N VAL A 209 19.28 -6.15 -5.50
CA VAL A 209 19.37 -5.35 -4.27
C VAL A 209 18.03 -5.40 -3.57
N VAL A 210 18.04 -5.78 -2.31
CA VAL A 210 16.87 -5.85 -1.44
C VAL A 210 17.07 -4.86 -0.30
N PHE A 211 16.07 -4.05 -0.01
CA PHE A 211 16.08 -3.09 1.11
C PHE A 211 14.89 -3.38 2.03
N SER A 212 15.13 -3.49 3.33
CA SER A 212 14.07 -3.60 4.34
C SER A 212 14.40 -2.70 5.51
N GLU A 213 13.43 -1.90 5.95
CA GLU A 213 13.58 -1.05 7.12
C GLU A 213 13.14 -1.82 8.36
N VAL A 214 14.05 -1.97 9.31
CA VAL A 214 13.78 -2.61 10.60
C VAL A 214 13.09 -1.59 11.51
N SER A 215 11.83 -1.85 11.83
CA SER A 215 11.09 -1.03 12.77
C SER A 215 11.62 -1.18 14.20
N GLN A 216 11.44 -0.13 15.01
CA GLN A 216 11.82 -0.16 16.44
C GLN A 216 11.14 -1.31 17.20
N THR A 217 9.90 -1.63 16.84
CA THR A 217 9.24 -2.91 17.18
C THR A 217 9.64 -3.93 16.12
N LEU A 218 10.42 -4.93 16.51
CA LEU A 218 10.86 -5.96 15.57
C LEU A 218 9.67 -6.81 15.10
N ASP A 219 9.41 -6.79 13.79
CA ASP A 219 8.41 -7.63 13.14
C ASP A 219 9.09 -8.47 12.05
N ILE A 220 9.43 -9.71 12.41
CA ILE A 220 10.10 -10.65 11.50
C ILE A 220 9.21 -10.98 10.30
N LYS A 221 7.88 -11.10 10.49
CA LYS A 221 6.96 -11.44 9.39
C LYS A 221 6.94 -10.32 8.36
N LYS A 222 6.96 -9.06 8.81
CA LYS A 222 7.05 -7.90 7.93
C LYS A 222 8.36 -7.89 7.15
N ILE A 223 9.50 -8.11 7.80
CA ILE A 223 10.82 -8.18 7.13
C ILE A 223 10.82 -9.31 6.08
N GLN A 224 10.34 -10.50 6.43
CA GLN A 224 10.20 -11.61 5.49
C GLN A 224 9.35 -11.25 4.28
N GLN A 225 8.22 -10.56 4.51
CA GLN A 225 7.30 -10.15 3.45
C GLN A 225 7.95 -9.13 2.51
N GLU A 226 8.60 -8.09 3.05
CA GLU A 226 9.29 -7.07 2.27
C GLU A 226 10.41 -7.65 1.40
N ILE A 227 11.19 -8.61 1.94
CA ILE A 227 12.23 -9.30 1.18
C ILE A 227 11.61 -10.20 0.10
N ALA A 228 10.57 -10.96 0.43
CA ALA A 228 9.92 -11.88 -0.50
C ALA A 228 9.30 -11.16 -1.70
N GLU A 229 8.63 -10.03 -1.47
CA GLU A 229 8.08 -9.18 -2.52
C GLU A 229 9.15 -8.72 -3.52
N LYS A 230 10.32 -8.33 -3.02
CA LYS A 230 11.47 -7.91 -3.84
C LYS A 230 12.12 -9.06 -4.62
N LEU A 231 11.88 -10.31 -4.20
CA LEU A 231 12.31 -11.52 -4.90
C LEU A 231 11.26 -12.07 -5.87
N GLY A 232 10.07 -11.45 -5.93
CA GLY A 232 8.91 -11.99 -6.64
C GLY A 232 8.38 -13.30 -6.02
N LEU A 233 8.63 -13.51 -4.73
CA LEU A 233 8.23 -14.69 -3.97
C LEU A 233 6.93 -14.41 -3.20
N VAL A 234 5.93 -15.26 -3.37
CA VAL A 234 4.74 -15.26 -2.52
C VAL A 234 4.98 -16.20 -1.33
N LEU A 235 4.81 -15.68 -0.12
CA LEU A 235 4.87 -16.46 1.12
C LEU A 235 3.44 -16.72 1.61
N GLU A 236 2.91 -17.90 1.30
CA GLU A 236 1.56 -18.33 1.69
C GLU A 236 1.52 -18.95 3.10
N GLU A 237 2.69 -19.23 3.68
CA GLU A 237 2.79 -19.91 4.96
C GLU A 237 2.47 -18.96 6.13
N GLU A 238 1.59 -19.40 7.05
CA GLU A 238 1.24 -18.63 8.26
C GLU A 238 2.35 -18.65 9.33
N THR A 239 3.11 -19.75 9.37
CA THR A 239 4.16 -20.00 10.37
C THR A 239 5.48 -19.33 9.97
N GLY A 240 6.06 -18.53 10.87
CA GLY A 240 7.29 -17.76 10.62
C GLY A 240 8.50 -18.61 10.20
N SER A 241 8.66 -19.82 10.75
CA SER A 241 9.78 -20.70 10.40
C SER A 241 9.70 -21.25 8.98
N ARG A 242 8.51 -21.65 8.50
CA ARG A 242 8.34 -22.09 7.11
C ARG A 242 8.57 -20.96 6.12
N ARG A 243 8.11 -19.75 6.46
CA ARG A 243 8.41 -18.53 5.69
C ARG A 243 9.91 -18.31 5.57
N ALA A 244 10.64 -18.44 6.69
CA ALA A 244 12.09 -18.31 6.73
C ALA A 244 12.79 -19.36 5.84
N SER A 245 12.43 -20.64 5.95
CA SER A 245 13.01 -21.69 5.10
C SER A 245 12.75 -21.45 3.61
N ARG A 246 11.54 -21.01 3.25
CA ARG A 246 11.19 -20.70 1.86
C ARG A 246 11.99 -19.52 1.32
N LEU A 247 12.17 -18.48 2.14
CA LEU A 247 12.98 -17.31 1.80
C LEU A 247 14.46 -17.68 1.62
N TYR A 248 15.00 -18.49 2.53
CA TYR A 248 16.38 -18.97 2.50
C TYR A 248 16.69 -19.73 1.20
N GLU A 249 15.83 -20.66 0.81
CA GLU A 249 15.96 -21.44 -0.44
C GLU A 249 15.87 -20.56 -1.69
N ARG A 250 15.04 -19.50 -1.66
CA ARG A 250 14.93 -18.56 -2.78
C ARG A 250 16.17 -17.68 -2.88
N LEU A 251 16.70 -17.20 -1.76
CA LEU A 251 17.89 -16.35 -1.70
C LEU A 251 19.15 -17.09 -2.16
N LYS A 252 19.30 -18.38 -1.81
CA LYS A 252 20.43 -19.21 -2.28
C LYS A 252 20.50 -19.41 -3.80
N LYS A 253 19.42 -19.14 -4.54
CA LYS A 253 19.39 -19.24 -6.00
C LYS A 253 19.94 -18.00 -6.70
N GLU A 254 20.08 -16.89 -5.99
CA GLU A 254 20.69 -15.67 -6.54
C GLU A 254 22.21 -15.83 -6.57
N GLU A 255 22.86 -15.37 -7.65
CA GLU A 255 24.32 -15.46 -7.74
C GLU A 255 24.99 -14.39 -6.87
N LYS A 256 24.58 -13.13 -7.04
CA LYS A 256 25.04 -12.00 -6.23
C LYS A 256 23.88 -11.13 -5.77
N ILE A 257 23.65 -11.09 -4.47
CA ILE A 257 22.58 -10.31 -3.87
C ILE A 257 23.11 -9.43 -2.73
N LEU A 258 22.64 -8.19 -2.70
CA LEU A 258 22.84 -7.27 -1.59
C LEU A 258 21.53 -7.12 -0.81
N ILE A 259 21.55 -7.47 0.48
CA ILE A 259 20.42 -7.26 1.40
C ILE A 259 20.76 -6.13 2.36
N ILE A 260 19.93 -5.10 2.38
CA ILE A 260 20.09 -3.93 3.24
C ILE A 260 19.04 -4.01 4.34
N LEU A 261 19.50 -4.13 5.57
CA LEU A 261 18.65 -4.04 6.77
C LEU A 261 18.93 -2.69 7.43
N ASP A 262 18.06 -1.73 7.16
CA ASP A 262 18.21 -0.35 7.62
C ASP A 262 17.59 -0.17 9.01
N ASN A 263 18.17 0.73 9.80
CA ASN A 263 17.66 1.20 11.08
C ASN A 263 17.52 0.12 12.16
N ILE A 264 18.54 -0.71 12.36
CA ILE A 264 18.54 -1.77 13.37
C ILE A 264 18.69 -1.20 14.78
N TRP A 265 17.69 -1.47 15.63
CA TRP A 265 17.64 -1.04 17.03
C TRP A 265 18.14 -2.13 18.01
N LYS A 266 17.80 -3.39 17.74
CA LYS A 266 18.15 -4.58 18.53
C LYS A 266 18.63 -5.68 17.59
N CYS A 267 19.32 -6.68 18.14
CA CYS A 267 19.80 -7.82 17.35
C CYS A 267 18.62 -8.50 16.63
N VAL A 268 18.76 -8.72 15.33
CA VAL A 268 17.80 -9.41 14.47
C VAL A 268 18.36 -10.80 14.20
N ASP A 269 17.57 -11.83 14.48
CA ASP A 269 17.93 -13.21 14.16
C ASP A 269 17.78 -13.43 12.64
N LEU A 270 18.92 -13.48 11.93
CA LEU A 270 18.95 -13.66 10.48
C LEU A 270 18.43 -15.05 10.06
N GLU A 271 18.57 -16.07 10.90
CA GLU A 271 18.06 -17.41 10.63
C GLU A 271 16.53 -17.43 10.75
N ALA A 272 15.98 -16.78 11.78
CA ALA A 272 14.54 -16.62 11.93
C ALA A 272 13.91 -15.80 10.80
N VAL A 273 14.65 -14.84 10.22
CA VAL A 273 14.21 -14.15 8.99
C VAL A 273 14.33 -15.07 7.77
N GLY A 274 15.37 -15.90 7.71
CA GLY A 274 15.66 -16.77 6.56
C GLY A 274 16.70 -16.20 5.60
N ILE A 275 17.64 -15.39 6.09
CA ILE A 275 18.70 -14.78 5.29
C ILE A 275 19.99 -15.63 5.40
N PRO A 276 20.52 -16.18 4.30
CA PRO A 276 21.82 -16.83 4.30
C PRO A 276 22.95 -15.79 4.40
N PHE A 277 24.05 -16.13 5.07
CA PHE A 277 25.22 -15.25 5.18
C PHE A 277 26.52 -16.06 5.34
N GLY A 278 27.66 -15.44 5.01
CA GLY A 278 28.97 -16.09 5.16
C GLY A 278 29.15 -17.27 4.21
N ASP A 279 29.58 -18.42 4.75
CA ASP A 279 29.85 -19.62 3.96
C ASP A 279 28.59 -20.29 3.40
N ASP A 280 27.42 -20.01 3.98
CA ASP A 280 26.14 -20.49 3.44
C ASP A 280 25.85 -19.95 2.05
N HIS A 281 26.30 -18.71 1.77
CA HIS A 281 26.15 -18.08 0.46
C HIS A 281 27.14 -16.92 0.29
N LYS A 282 28.29 -17.19 -0.34
CA LYS A 282 29.35 -16.20 -0.56
C LYS A 282 28.95 -14.99 -1.42
N GLY A 283 27.91 -15.15 -2.24
CA GLY A 283 27.33 -14.10 -3.08
C GLY A 283 26.29 -13.23 -2.37
N CYS A 284 25.84 -13.62 -1.18
CA CYS A 284 24.93 -12.82 -0.35
C CYS A 284 25.74 -11.88 0.55
N LYS A 285 25.56 -10.57 0.36
CA LYS A 285 26.16 -9.53 1.21
C LYS A 285 25.07 -8.82 1.99
N LEU A 286 25.33 -8.55 3.27
CA LEU A 286 24.46 -7.76 4.12
C LEU A 286 25.07 -6.38 4.37
N LEU A 287 24.27 -5.33 4.20
CA LEU A 287 24.59 -3.97 4.60
C LEU A 287 23.61 -3.53 5.69
N LEU A 288 24.14 -3.32 6.89
CA LEU A 288 23.37 -3.01 8.08
C LEU A 288 23.54 -1.55 8.45
N THR A 289 22.48 -0.89 8.90
CA THR A 289 22.62 0.42 9.57
C THR A 289 22.10 0.38 10.99
N ALA A 290 22.79 1.06 11.90
CA ALA A 290 22.39 1.16 13.30
C ALA A 290 22.80 2.50 13.92
N ARG A 291 22.21 2.87 15.06
CA ARG A 291 22.70 4.00 15.85
C ARG A 291 23.94 3.63 16.67
N ASP A 292 23.91 2.46 17.30
CA ASP A 292 24.98 1.93 18.14
C ASP A 292 25.84 0.90 17.39
N ARG A 293 27.16 1.08 17.43
CA ARG A 293 28.14 0.15 16.87
C ARG A 293 28.04 -1.24 17.50
N ASN A 294 27.70 -1.34 18.78
CA ASN A 294 27.60 -2.62 19.48
C ASN A 294 26.50 -3.52 18.92
N VAL A 295 25.41 -2.92 18.42
CA VAL A 295 24.34 -3.66 17.75
C VAL A 295 24.87 -4.33 16.49
N LEU A 296 25.67 -3.62 15.69
CA LEU A 296 26.32 -4.19 14.49
C LEU A 296 27.27 -5.34 14.85
N PHE A 297 28.08 -5.18 15.89
CA PHE A 297 28.97 -6.26 16.36
C PHE A 297 28.18 -7.52 16.77
N ARG A 298 27.05 -7.36 17.46
CA ARG A 298 26.18 -8.49 17.83
C ARG A 298 25.53 -9.16 16.61
N MET A 299 25.29 -8.39 15.55
CA MET A 299 24.84 -8.91 14.25
C MET A 299 25.96 -9.62 13.45
N GLY A 300 27.19 -9.69 13.97
CA GLY A 300 28.31 -10.33 13.30
C GLY A 300 28.94 -9.50 12.18
N SER A 301 28.72 -8.18 12.15
CA SER A 301 29.36 -7.29 11.17
C SER A 301 30.89 -7.35 11.25
N GLN A 302 31.56 -7.51 10.11
CA GLN A 302 33.03 -7.64 10.05
C GLN A 302 33.73 -6.31 9.80
N LYS A 303 33.07 -5.40 9.07
CA LYS A 303 33.56 -4.05 8.77
C LYS A 303 32.49 -3.04 9.15
N ASN A 304 32.84 -2.10 10.01
CA ASN A 304 31.93 -1.09 10.54
C ASN A 304 32.46 0.31 10.26
N PHE A 305 31.65 1.15 9.63
CA PHE A 305 31.99 2.52 9.24
C PHE A 305 31.16 3.52 10.04
N SER A 306 31.82 4.45 10.72
CA SER A 306 31.16 5.58 11.37
C SER A 306 30.83 6.67 10.36
N ILE A 307 29.65 7.26 10.51
CA ILE A 307 29.22 8.46 9.79
C ILE A 307 29.27 9.62 10.76
N ASP A 308 30.18 10.55 10.50
CA ASP A 308 30.39 11.73 11.34
C ASP A 308 29.50 12.91 10.93
N ILE A 309 29.49 13.96 11.76
CA ILE A 309 28.84 15.24 11.45
C ILE A 309 29.44 15.88 10.20
N LEU A 310 28.65 16.73 9.54
CA LEU A 310 29.15 17.54 8.43
C LEU A 310 30.14 18.57 8.94
N ASN A 311 31.19 18.83 8.17
CA ASN A 311 32.07 19.97 8.43
C ASN A 311 31.33 21.29 8.16
N GLU A 312 31.91 22.42 8.55
CA GLU A 312 31.24 23.72 8.44
C GLU A 312 30.83 24.08 7.01
N GLU A 313 31.65 23.77 6.01
CA GLU A 313 31.35 24.06 4.60
C GLU A 313 30.21 23.20 4.07
N GLU A 314 30.24 21.90 4.33
CA GLU A 314 29.20 20.94 3.96
C GLU A 314 27.87 21.25 4.67
N ALA A 315 27.94 21.56 5.97
CA ALA A 315 26.79 21.96 6.78
C ALA A 315 26.14 23.23 6.25
N TRP A 316 26.95 24.26 5.95
CA TRP A 316 26.45 25.51 5.37
C TRP A 316 25.83 25.29 3.99
N ARG A 317 26.44 24.45 3.15
CA ARG A 317 25.89 24.11 1.83
C ARG A 317 24.53 23.42 1.95
N LEU A 318 24.38 22.46 2.86
CA LEU A 318 23.10 21.81 3.13
C LEU A 318 22.06 22.80 3.66
N PHE A 319 22.47 23.68 4.59
CA PHE A 319 21.59 24.69 5.18
C PHE A 319 21.02 25.63 4.11
N LYS A 320 21.87 26.15 3.21
CA LYS A 320 21.45 27.02 2.11
C LYS A 320 20.46 26.34 1.16
N LEU A 321 20.72 25.07 0.82
CA LEU A 321 19.82 24.28 -0.03
C LEU A 321 18.39 24.23 0.53
N MET A 322 18.26 24.23 1.86
CA MET A 322 16.97 24.11 2.56
C MET A 322 16.32 25.47 2.86
N ALA A 323 17.12 26.49 3.14
CA ALA A 323 16.66 27.84 3.45
C ALA A 323 16.35 28.70 2.21
N ASP A 324 16.76 28.23 1.01
CA ASP A 324 16.65 28.94 -0.29
C ASP A 324 17.59 30.15 -0.38
N ASP A 325 17.65 30.85 -1.53
CA ASP A 325 18.57 31.96 -1.79
C ASP A 325 18.36 33.19 -0.87
N HIS A 326 17.30 33.19 -0.05
CA HIS A 326 16.98 34.27 0.89
C HIS A 326 18.06 34.50 1.95
N VAL A 327 18.83 33.47 2.31
CA VAL A 327 19.92 33.59 3.30
C VAL A 327 21.17 34.27 2.75
N GLU A 328 21.21 34.59 1.44
CA GLU A 328 22.31 35.33 0.81
C GLU A 328 22.17 36.86 0.93
N ASN A 329 21.06 37.34 1.51
CA ASN A 329 20.95 38.75 1.89
C ASN A 329 22.03 39.10 2.93
N ARG A 330 22.85 40.12 2.65
CA ARG A 330 23.96 40.56 3.52
C ARG A 330 23.54 40.83 4.96
N GLU A 331 22.31 41.30 5.19
CA GLU A 331 21.81 41.58 6.54
C GLU A 331 21.48 40.31 7.34
N LEU A 332 21.15 39.22 6.65
CA LEU A 332 20.74 37.95 7.25
C LEU A 332 21.88 36.92 7.28
N GLN A 333 22.82 37.02 6.34
CA GLN A 333 23.88 36.02 6.12
C GLN A 333 24.68 35.70 7.40
N SER A 334 25.04 36.71 8.20
CA SER A 334 25.78 36.48 9.46
C SER A 334 24.94 35.68 10.46
N THR A 335 23.70 36.10 10.70
CA THR A 335 22.77 35.42 11.62
C THR A 335 22.45 34.01 11.13
N ALA A 336 22.22 33.82 9.82
CA ALA A 336 21.96 32.51 9.23
C ALA A 336 23.15 31.56 9.39
N THR A 337 24.37 32.06 9.22
CA THR A 337 25.60 31.28 9.43
C THR A 337 25.73 30.86 10.90
N GLU A 338 25.46 31.76 11.84
CA GLU A 338 25.49 31.46 13.28
C GLU A 338 24.41 30.44 13.67
N VAL A 339 23.22 30.49 13.07
CA VAL A 339 22.16 29.47 13.25
C VAL A 339 22.61 28.10 12.71
N ALA A 340 23.22 28.05 11.53
CA ALA A 340 23.76 26.81 10.97
C ALA A 340 24.86 26.22 11.87
N GLN A 341 25.74 27.06 12.42
CA GLN A 341 26.77 26.64 13.38
C GLN A 341 26.17 26.09 14.68
N ALA A 342 25.04 26.62 15.15
CA ALA A 342 24.33 26.11 16.32
C ALA A 342 23.82 24.66 16.11
N CYS A 343 23.62 24.22 14.88
CA CYS A 343 23.21 22.85 14.54
C CYS A 343 24.37 21.83 14.61
N LYS A 344 25.61 22.28 14.86
CA LYS A 344 26.82 21.44 15.02
C LYS A 344 27.02 20.40 13.91
N GLY A 345 26.68 20.77 12.67
CA GLY A 345 26.87 19.92 11.49
C GLY A 345 25.92 18.71 11.39
N LEU A 346 24.88 18.64 12.21
CA LEU A 346 23.90 17.55 12.15
C LEU A 346 22.86 17.78 11.04
N PRO A 347 22.77 16.93 10.00
CA PRO A 347 21.87 17.13 8.86
C PRO A 347 20.41 17.35 9.25
N ILE A 348 19.82 16.48 10.09
CA ILE A 348 18.40 16.62 10.47
C ILE A 348 18.11 17.95 11.17
N ALA A 349 19.04 18.45 11.99
CA ALA A 349 18.89 19.75 12.66
C ALA A 349 18.95 20.88 11.62
N LEU A 350 19.99 20.87 10.78
CA LEU A 350 20.21 21.86 9.71
C LEU A 350 18.98 21.97 8.80
N THR A 351 18.47 20.84 8.29
CA THR A 351 17.35 20.83 7.35
C THR A 351 16.06 21.33 8.00
N THR A 352 15.81 20.97 9.25
CA THR A 352 14.56 21.31 9.94
C THR A 352 14.49 22.80 10.26
N ILE A 353 15.54 23.39 10.85
CA ILE A 353 15.51 24.81 11.22
C ILE A 353 15.68 25.75 10.03
N ALA A 354 16.47 25.38 9.03
CA ALA A 354 16.56 26.13 7.78
C ALA A 354 15.17 26.31 7.15
N ARG A 355 14.36 25.25 7.16
CA ARG A 355 12.98 25.27 6.67
C ARG A 355 12.03 26.01 7.58
N ALA A 356 12.14 25.85 8.90
CA ALA A 356 11.28 26.56 9.86
C ALA A 356 11.48 28.09 9.83
N LEU A 357 12.71 28.54 9.57
CA LEU A 357 13.04 29.97 9.46
C LEU A 357 12.94 30.52 8.03
N ARG A 358 12.56 29.68 7.06
CA ARG A 358 12.32 30.11 5.68
C ARG A 358 11.22 31.17 5.66
N ASN A 359 11.45 32.25 4.93
CA ASN A 359 10.54 33.41 4.80
C ASN A 359 10.26 34.16 6.11
N LYS A 360 11.10 34.02 7.15
CA LYS A 360 11.02 34.80 8.39
C LYS A 360 11.81 36.10 8.31
N SER A 361 11.40 37.09 9.10
CA SER A 361 12.06 38.39 9.17
C SER A 361 13.39 38.33 9.95
N VAL A 362 14.31 39.27 9.68
CA VAL A 362 15.62 39.34 10.37
C VAL A 362 15.49 39.35 11.91
N PRO A 363 14.53 40.07 12.53
CA PRO A 363 14.33 39.99 13.98
C PRO A 363 13.94 38.59 14.48
N GLU A 364 13.08 37.87 13.74
CA GLU A 364 12.71 36.49 14.08
C GLU A 364 13.92 35.55 14.02
N TRP A 365 14.81 35.72 13.03
CA TRP A 365 16.07 34.97 12.94
C TRP A 365 17.01 35.24 14.12
N LYS A 366 17.12 36.50 14.56
CA LYS A 366 17.93 36.85 15.73
C LYS A 366 17.35 36.26 17.03
N SER A 367 16.02 36.28 17.17
CA SER A 367 15.33 35.63 18.30
C SER A 367 15.58 34.13 18.31
N ALA A 368 15.44 33.47 17.16
CA ALA A 368 15.72 32.05 16.99
C ALA A 368 17.16 31.69 17.39
N LEU A 369 18.15 32.47 16.93
CA LEU A 369 19.55 32.28 17.31
C LEU A 369 19.76 32.44 18.83
N GLN A 370 19.10 33.41 19.45
CA GLN A 370 19.18 33.59 20.90
C GLN A 370 18.63 32.37 21.65
N GLU A 371 17.49 31.82 21.22
CA GLU A 371 16.92 30.60 21.80
C GLU A 371 17.84 29.39 21.62
N LEU A 372 18.46 29.21 20.44
CA LEU A 372 19.40 28.11 20.19
C LEU A 372 20.69 28.19 21.02
N ARG A 373 21.06 29.40 21.47
CA ARG A 373 22.21 29.60 22.37
C ARG A 373 21.91 29.27 23.82
N MET A 374 20.63 29.18 24.19
CA MET A 374 20.25 28.80 25.54
C MET A 374 20.46 27.29 25.70
N PRO A 375 21.16 26.83 26.76
CA PRO A 375 21.32 25.40 27.01
C PRO A 375 19.93 24.76 27.19
N SER A 376 19.68 23.66 26.47
CA SER A 376 18.53 22.82 26.81
C SER A 376 18.83 22.09 28.12
N GLU A 377 17.95 22.20 29.11
CA GLU A 377 18.02 21.39 30.33
C GLU A 377 17.52 19.94 30.10
N VAL A 378 16.95 19.67 28.92
CA VAL A 378 16.34 18.38 28.58
C VAL A 378 17.37 17.47 27.90
N ASN A 379 17.87 16.49 28.64
CA ASN A 379 18.64 15.36 28.08
C ASN A 379 17.67 14.21 27.76
N PHE A 380 17.33 14.04 26.49
CA PHE A 380 16.57 12.87 26.02
C PHE A 380 17.54 11.80 25.51
N GLU A 381 17.45 10.59 26.05
CA GLU A 381 18.37 9.51 25.72
C GLU A 381 18.39 9.21 24.21
N GLY A 382 19.57 9.24 23.61
CA GLY A 382 19.75 8.94 22.19
C GLY A 382 19.45 10.09 21.21
N VAL A 383 19.09 11.30 21.68
CA VAL A 383 18.92 12.51 20.86
C VAL A 383 19.94 13.57 21.28
N PRO A 384 20.81 14.05 20.37
CA PRO A 384 21.73 15.15 20.69
C PRO A 384 20.97 16.42 21.12
N ALA A 385 21.49 17.15 22.11
CA ALA A 385 20.84 18.35 22.66
C ALA A 385 20.57 19.41 21.58
N GLU A 386 21.49 19.55 20.62
CA GLU A 386 21.35 20.49 19.50
C GLU A 386 20.23 20.07 18.55
N ALA A 387 20.07 18.76 18.30
CA ALA A 387 18.96 18.23 17.52
C ALA A 387 17.63 18.53 18.22
N TYR A 388 17.58 18.33 19.53
CA TYR A 388 16.41 18.61 20.35
C TYR A 388 16.02 20.09 20.26
N SER A 389 16.92 21.01 20.61
CA SER A 389 16.64 22.46 20.62
C SER A 389 16.19 22.96 19.25
N THR A 390 16.81 22.44 18.19
CA THR A 390 16.52 22.83 16.81
C THR A 390 15.14 22.36 16.34
N ILE A 391 14.79 21.10 16.65
CA ILE A 391 13.47 20.54 16.31
C ILE A 391 12.38 21.15 17.18
N GLU A 392 12.64 21.40 18.47
CA GLU A 392 11.70 22.09 19.37
C GLU A 392 11.42 23.51 18.87
N LEU A 393 12.44 24.27 18.48
CA LEU A 393 12.26 25.59 17.90
C LEU A 393 11.47 25.52 16.58
N SER A 394 11.69 24.49 15.76
CA SER A 394 10.91 24.26 14.55
C SER A 394 9.44 23.96 14.86
N PHE A 395 9.15 23.18 15.90
CA PHE A 395 7.80 22.95 16.41
C PHE A 395 7.14 24.23 16.93
N LYS A 396 7.85 25.06 17.69
CA LYS A 396 7.33 26.36 18.19
C LYS A 396 6.94 27.29 17.04
N ASN A 397 7.67 27.24 15.93
CA ASN A 397 7.41 28.02 14.73
C ASN A 397 6.23 27.53 13.87
N LEU A 398 5.64 26.36 14.17
CA LEU A 398 4.44 25.87 13.49
C LEU A 398 3.26 26.81 13.68
N LYS A 399 2.55 27.08 12.57
CA LYS A 399 1.45 28.05 12.54
C LYS A 399 0.19 27.48 13.17
N GLY A 400 -0.02 27.83 14.43
CA GLY A 400 -1.28 27.58 15.14
C GLY A 400 -1.36 26.25 15.87
N GLU A 401 -2.23 26.21 16.86
CA GLU A 401 -2.36 25.07 17.79
C GLU A 401 -2.91 23.80 17.12
N GLN A 402 -3.64 23.93 16.02
CA GLN A 402 -4.14 22.80 15.24
C GLN A 402 -2.99 21.94 14.68
N LEU A 403 -2.02 22.58 14.02
CA LEU A 403 -0.88 21.90 13.40
C LEU A 403 0.05 21.29 14.44
N LYS A 404 0.23 21.97 15.59
CA LYS A 404 0.98 21.43 16.73
C LYS A 404 0.34 20.18 17.31
N LYS A 405 -0.99 20.20 17.54
CA LYS A 405 -1.74 19.01 17.99
C LYS A 405 -1.66 17.88 16.98
N PHE A 406 -1.76 18.19 15.69
CA PHE A 406 -1.60 17.23 14.62
C PHE A 406 -0.21 16.56 14.63
N PHE A 407 0.85 17.35 14.77
CA PHE A 407 2.23 16.86 14.87
C PHE A 407 2.44 15.93 16.08
N MET A 408 1.95 16.33 17.26
CA MET A 408 2.03 15.49 18.47
C MET A 408 1.23 14.20 18.32
N LEU A 409 0.03 14.24 17.74
CA LEU A 409 -0.73 13.01 17.47
C LEU A 409 0.06 12.07 16.56
N CYS A 410 0.67 12.57 15.48
CA CYS A 410 1.49 11.75 14.59
C CYS A 410 2.58 10.99 15.38
N SER A 411 3.26 11.65 16.33
CA SER A 411 4.32 11.00 17.10
C SER A 411 3.82 9.86 18.00
N LEU A 412 2.61 9.98 18.54
CA LEU A 412 1.94 8.92 19.31
C LEU A 412 1.52 7.74 18.45
N LEU A 413 1.17 7.98 17.17
CA LEU A 413 0.61 6.96 16.28
C LEU A 413 1.62 6.01 15.60
N GLY A 414 2.93 6.26 15.68
CA GLY A 414 3.94 5.38 15.08
C GLY A 414 5.02 6.13 14.29
N ASN A 415 6.08 5.42 13.88
CA ASN A 415 7.03 5.96 12.89
C ASN A 415 6.39 5.99 11.51
N SER A 416 5.59 4.98 11.20
CA SER A 416 4.87 4.83 9.95
C SER A 416 3.38 4.66 10.24
N ILE A 417 2.56 5.55 9.70
CA ILE A 417 1.18 5.77 10.13
C ILE A 417 0.28 5.64 8.91
N CYS A 418 -0.73 4.78 9.00
CA CYS A 418 -1.76 4.69 7.97
C CYS A 418 -2.60 5.99 7.96
N THR A 419 -2.75 6.61 6.78
CA THR A 419 -3.46 7.89 6.65
C THR A 419 -4.94 7.78 6.98
N SER A 420 -5.58 6.62 6.70
CA SER A 420 -6.99 6.38 7.07
C SER A 420 -7.17 6.35 8.58
N TYR A 421 -6.25 5.71 9.30
CA TYR A 421 -6.27 5.65 10.75
C TYR A 421 -6.00 7.02 11.38
N LEU A 422 -4.96 7.74 10.92
CA LEU A 422 -4.69 9.11 11.38
C LEU A 422 -5.89 10.03 11.17
N PHE A 423 -6.58 9.91 10.03
CA PHE A 423 -7.81 10.64 9.76
C PHE A 423 -8.88 10.41 10.83
N GLN A 424 -9.13 9.14 11.19
CA GLN A 424 -10.13 8.77 12.20
C GLN A 424 -9.81 9.37 13.58
N CYS A 425 -8.54 9.32 14.01
CA CYS A 425 -8.10 9.94 15.26
C CYS A 425 -8.22 11.48 15.20
N CYS A 426 -7.82 12.09 14.09
CA CYS A 426 -7.88 13.54 13.90
C CYS A 426 -9.32 14.06 13.93
N MET A 427 -10.26 13.29 13.37
CA MET A 427 -11.70 13.57 13.44
C MET A 427 -12.20 13.54 14.89
N GLY A 428 -11.93 12.45 15.61
CA GLY A 428 -12.40 12.30 16.99
C GLY A 428 -11.79 13.32 17.94
N LEU A 429 -10.51 13.68 17.78
CA LEU A 429 -9.87 14.75 18.55
C LEU A 429 -10.26 16.17 18.06
N GLY A 430 -11.09 16.29 17.02
CA GLY A 430 -11.55 17.56 16.48
C GLY A 430 -10.43 18.41 15.86
N ILE A 431 -9.30 17.79 15.50
CA ILE A 431 -8.17 18.48 14.85
C ILE A 431 -8.62 19.04 13.51
N LEU A 432 -9.47 18.34 12.75
CA LEU A 432 -9.90 18.79 11.41
C LEU A 432 -11.02 19.85 11.43
N GLN A 433 -11.40 20.33 12.63
CA GLN A 433 -12.55 21.21 12.89
C GLN A 433 -13.86 20.62 12.32
N LYS A 434 -15.01 21.27 12.57
CA LYS A 434 -16.32 20.79 12.07
C LYS A 434 -16.43 20.97 10.55
N ALA A 435 -15.82 20.07 9.78
CA ALA A 435 -16.04 19.96 8.34
C ALA A 435 -17.43 19.38 8.07
N ASN A 436 -18.16 19.97 7.12
CA ASN A 436 -19.52 19.56 6.79
C ASN A 436 -19.56 18.16 6.13
N LYS A 437 -18.52 17.81 5.37
CA LYS A 437 -18.31 16.48 4.77
C LYS A 437 -16.99 15.86 5.22
N LEU A 438 -16.88 14.53 5.19
CA LEU A 438 -15.65 13.80 5.48
C LEU A 438 -14.58 14.06 4.42
N GLU A 439 -14.97 14.25 3.15
CA GLU A 439 -14.04 14.60 2.08
C GLU A 439 -13.36 15.97 2.32
N ASP A 440 -14.11 16.96 2.81
CA ASP A 440 -13.55 18.26 3.19
C ASP A 440 -12.54 18.10 4.35
N ALA A 441 -12.82 17.20 5.30
CA ALA A 441 -11.89 16.89 6.38
C ALA A 441 -10.62 16.20 5.86
N ARG A 442 -10.73 15.31 4.85
CA ARG A 442 -9.57 14.67 4.20
C ARG A 442 -8.69 15.71 3.50
N ASN A 443 -9.29 16.67 2.78
CA ASN A 443 -8.55 17.78 2.18
C ASN A 443 -7.78 18.61 3.22
N LYS A 444 -8.40 18.89 4.38
CA LYS A 444 -7.70 19.55 5.51
C LYS A 444 -6.57 18.69 6.08
N LEU A 445 -6.78 17.38 6.23
CA LEU A 445 -5.73 16.46 6.67
C LEU A 445 -4.52 16.52 5.72
N TYR A 446 -4.75 16.44 4.40
CA TYR A 446 -3.68 16.52 3.43
C TYR A 446 -2.96 17.87 3.44
N ALA A 447 -3.67 18.97 3.69
CA ALA A 447 -3.04 20.28 3.88
C ALA A 447 -2.11 20.31 5.12
N LEU A 448 -2.54 19.75 6.26
CA LEU A 448 -1.70 19.64 7.46
C LEU A 448 -0.48 18.75 7.23
N VAL A 449 -0.65 17.62 6.53
CA VAL A 449 0.44 16.73 6.13
C VAL A 449 1.44 17.48 5.23
N HIS A 450 0.95 18.22 4.24
CA HIS A 450 1.78 19.00 3.34
C HIS A 450 2.59 20.05 4.12
N GLU A 451 1.97 20.76 5.06
CA GLU A 451 2.65 21.79 5.86
C GLU A 451 3.75 21.21 6.78
N LEU A 452 3.53 20.03 7.38
CA LEU A 452 4.58 19.35 8.13
C LEU A 452 5.70 18.80 7.24
N ARG A 453 5.39 18.33 6.02
CA ARG A 453 6.42 17.93 5.03
C ARG A 453 7.23 19.13 4.57
N ASP A 454 6.57 20.25 4.31
CA ASP A 454 7.23 21.51 3.94
C ASP A 454 8.17 21.99 5.05
N SER A 455 7.85 21.70 6.32
CA SER A 455 8.67 22.00 7.49
C SER A 455 9.74 20.95 7.80
N CYS A 456 9.91 19.91 6.96
CA CYS A 456 10.79 18.76 7.20
C CYS A 456 10.49 17.97 8.49
N LEU A 457 9.29 18.11 9.06
CA LEU A 457 8.85 17.40 10.27
C LEU A 457 8.15 16.06 9.96
N LEU A 458 7.71 15.87 8.72
CA LEU A 458 7.30 14.58 8.16
C LEU A 458 8.14 14.28 6.91
N LEU A 459 8.37 12.99 6.65
CA LEU A 459 9.09 12.53 5.47
C LEU A 459 8.17 12.59 4.23
N GLU A 460 8.78 12.84 3.06
CA GLU A 460 8.15 12.53 1.77
C GLU A 460 7.97 11.01 1.70
N GLY A 461 6.74 10.55 1.49
CA GLY A 461 6.41 9.14 1.32
C GLY A 461 6.17 8.81 -0.14
N ASP A 462 6.44 7.56 -0.54
CA ASP A 462 6.18 7.07 -1.90
C ASP A 462 4.68 6.92 -2.21
N SER A 463 3.84 6.89 -1.17
CA SER A 463 2.38 6.83 -1.29
C SER A 463 1.68 7.85 -0.39
N ASN A 464 0.45 8.22 -0.76
CA ASN A 464 -0.44 9.03 0.09
C ASN A 464 -1.20 8.20 1.14
N GLN A 465 -0.95 6.88 1.21
CA GLN A 465 -1.61 5.97 2.15
C GLN A 465 -0.87 5.85 3.47
N GLN A 466 0.43 6.16 3.47
CA GLN A 466 1.30 6.02 4.62
C GLN A 466 2.14 7.27 4.84
N LEU A 467 2.20 7.71 6.09
CA LEU A 467 2.96 8.87 6.55
C LEU A 467 4.11 8.39 7.39
N SER A 468 5.31 8.92 7.17
CA SER A 468 6.48 8.56 7.95
C SER A 468 7.07 9.78 8.66
N MET A 469 7.49 9.59 9.90
CA MET A 469 8.19 10.59 10.71
C MET A 469 9.58 10.05 11.04
N HIS A 470 10.60 10.87 10.84
CA HIS A 470 11.96 10.51 11.21
C HIS A 470 12.04 10.23 12.72
N ASP A 471 12.77 9.19 13.10
CA ASP A 471 12.87 8.72 14.49
C ASP A 471 13.27 9.82 15.49
N VAL A 472 14.33 10.61 15.21
CA VAL A 472 14.75 11.76 16.03
C VAL A 472 13.64 12.82 16.16
N ILE A 473 12.94 13.15 15.07
CA ILE A 473 11.84 14.13 15.11
C ILE A 473 10.70 13.60 15.99
N ARG A 474 10.39 12.31 15.84
CA ARG A 474 9.39 11.63 16.65
C ARG A 474 9.78 11.66 18.12
N ASP A 475 11.04 11.35 18.45
CA ASP A 475 11.55 11.34 19.81
C ASP A 475 11.39 12.72 20.49
N VAL A 476 11.76 13.80 19.79
CA VAL A 476 11.54 15.17 20.27
C VAL A 476 10.05 15.49 20.41
N ALA A 477 9.22 15.09 19.43
CA ALA A 477 7.77 15.32 19.46
C ALA A 477 7.08 14.64 20.65
N ILE A 478 7.50 13.43 21.01
CA ILE A 478 7.01 12.72 22.21
C ILE A 478 7.45 13.48 23.46
N SER A 479 8.73 13.88 23.54
CA SER A 479 9.24 14.60 24.71
C SER A 479 8.43 15.88 24.94
N ILE A 480 8.12 16.63 23.87
CA ILE A 480 7.23 17.78 23.92
C ILE A 480 5.81 17.37 24.36
N ALA A 481 5.23 16.30 23.80
CA ALA A 481 3.89 15.84 24.19
C ALA A 481 3.83 15.37 25.67
N CYS A 482 4.86 14.70 26.17
CA CYS A 482 4.97 14.29 27.57
C CYS A 482 5.07 15.51 28.49
N ARG A 483 5.88 16.51 28.14
CA ARG A 483 6.07 17.72 28.94
C ARG A 483 4.85 18.65 28.91
N ASP A 484 4.30 18.91 27.73
CA ASP A 484 3.29 19.95 27.53
C ASP A 484 1.86 19.41 27.66
N GLN A 485 1.63 18.11 27.40
CA GLN A 485 0.31 17.47 27.43
C GLN A 485 0.22 16.27 28.40
N HIS A 486 1.28 15.97 29.14
CA HIS A 486 1.32 14.79 30.04
C HIS A 486 0.96 13.49 29.30
N ALA A 487 1.35 13.38 28.02
CA ALA A 487 1.14 12.18 27.25
C ALA A 487 1.95 11.01 27.82
N VAL A 488 1.37 9.81 27.82
CA VAL A 488 2.03 8.57 28.21
C VAL A 488 2.16 7.69 26.98
N LEU A 489 3.41 7.41 26.60
CA LEU A 489 3.73 6.54 25.47
C LEU A 489 4.64 5.41 25.92
N VAL A 490 4.20 4.19 25.65
CA VAL A 490 4.93 2.97 26.02
C VAL A 490 5.20 2.16 24.77
N ARG A 491 6.44 1.65 24.64
CA ARG A 491 6.90 0.93 23.46
C ARG A 491 7.69 -0.32 23.85
N ASN A 492 7.16 -1.48 23.49
CA ASN A 492 7.88 -2.75 23.55
C ASN A 492 8.44 -3.09 24.94
N GLU A 493 7.66 -2.81 25.99
CA GLU A 493 7.99 -3.24 27.35
C GLU A 493 7.49 -4.66 27.59
N ASP A 494 8.32 -5.48 28.23
CA ASP A 494 7.97 -6.87 28.52
C ASP A 494 6.86 -6.97 29.57
N VAL A 495 6.73 -5.98 30.45
CA VAL A 495 5.62 -5.79 31.40
C VAL A 495 5.38 -4.28 31.54
N TRP A 496 4.12 -3.85 31.41
CA TRP A 496 3.73 -2.45 31.63
C TRP A 496 3.06 -2.27 33.00
N GLU A 497 3.52 -1.26 33.74
CA GLU A 497 2.89 -0.79 34.98
C GLU A 497 2.25 0.58 34.75
N TRP A 498 1.04 0.78 35.25
CA TRP A 498 0.34 2.05 35.08
C TRP A 498 1.03 3.15 35.91
N PRO A 499 1.13 4.39 35.38
CA PRO A 499 1.67 5.52 36.13
C PRO A 499 0.86 5.80 37.39
N ASP A 500 1.44 6.56 38.32
CA ASP A 500 0.73 6.98 39.52
C ASP A 500 -0.52 7.83 39.22
N ASP A 501 -1.45 7.87 40.18
CA ASP A 501 -2.71 8.58 40.05
C ASP A 501 -2.55 10.08 39.73
N ILE A 502 -1.44 10.70 40.15
CA ILE A 502 -1.18 12.12 39.94
C ILE A 502 -0.86 12.35 38.46
N ALA A 503 0.03 11.55 37.89
CA ALA A 503 0.38 11.59 36.47
C ALA A 503 -0.84 11.29 35.60
N LEU A 504 -1.68 10.32 35.98
CA LEU A 504 -2.88 9.95 35.22
C LEU A 504 -3.97 11.03 35.24
N LYS A 505 -4.13 11.77 36.34
CA LYS A 505 -5.15 12.86 36.44
C LYS A 505 -4.93 13.98 35.43
N GLU A 506 -3.67 14.30 35.15
CA GLU A 506 -3.28 15.37 34.22
C GLU A 506 -3.09 14.88 32.78
N CYS A 507 -3.10 13.56 32.57
CA CYS A 507 -2.81 12.91 31.29
C CYS A 507 -3.84 13.25 30.21
N TYR A 508 -3.37 13.75 29.06
CA TYR A 508 -4.21 14.03 27.88
C TYR A 508 -4.33 12.84 26.92
N ALA A 509 -3.28 12.04 26.79
CA ALA A 509 -3.20 10.96 25.81
C ALA A 509 -2.40 9.77 26.35
N ILE A 510 -2.92 8.56 26.14
CA ILE A 510 -2.24 7.30 26.45
C ILE A 510 -2.14 6.48 25.17
N SER A 511 -0.93 6.05 24.81
CA SER A 511 -0.69 5.12 23.71
C SER A 511 0.22 3.99 24.17
N LEU A 512 -0.31 2.78 24.23
CA LEU A 512 0.41 1.56 24.57
C LEU A 512 0.65 0.73 23.30
N ARG A 513 1.91 0.41 22.99
CA ARG A 513 2.28 -0.32 21.77
C ARG A 513 3.25 -1.45 22.07
N GLY A 514 2.88 -2.66 21.66
CA GLY A 514 3.73 -3.84 21.78
C GLY A 514 4.07 -4.15 23.24
N CYS A 515 3.20 -3.83 24.19
CA CYS A 515 3.38 -4.10 25.62
C CYS A 515 2.63 -5.38 26.00
N SER A 516 3.17 -6.18 26.91
CA SER A 516 2.44 -7.30 27.49
C SER A 516 1.43 -6.75 28.50
N ILE A 517 0.13 -6.80 28.16
CA ILE A 517 -0.96 -6.32 29.01
C ILE A 517 -1.83 -7.54 29.31
N HIS A 518 -1.81 -7.98 30.57
CA HIS A 518 -2.63 -9.12 31.01
C HIS A 518 -4.00 -8.67 31.53
N GLU A 519 -4.09 -7.51 32.17
CA GLU A 519 -5.33 -6.97 32.74
C GLU A 519 -5.42 -5.46 32.54
N LEU A 520 -6.64 -4.97 32.28
CA LEU A 520 -6.95 -3.55 32.37
C LEU A 520 -7.29 -3.17 33.82
N PRO A 521 -6.74 -2.07 34.35
CA PRO A 521 -6.91 -1.69 35.75
C PRO A 521 -8.34 -1.23 36.06
N GLU A 522 -8.79 -1.51 37.28
CA GLU A 522 -10.07 -1.02 37.77
C GLU A 522 -9.98 0.43 38.22
N GLY A 523 -10.95 1.26 37.80
CA GLY A 523 -11.19 2.56 38.43
C GLY A 523 -10.14 3.67 38.20
N LEU A 524 -9.34 3.61 37.11
CA LEU A 524 -8.38 4.68 36.79
C LEU A 524 -9.04 6.07 36.69
N GLU A 525 -8.45 7.06 37.37
CA GLU A 525 -8.90 8.46 37.35
C GLU A 525 -8.14 9.31 36.32
N CYS A 526 -8.44 9.16 35.03
CA CYS A 526 -7.84 10.00 33.98
C CYS A 526 -8.75 11.17 33.54
N LEU A 527 -8.81 12.22 34.37
CA LEU A 527 -9.80 13.31 34.25
C LEU A 527 -9.66 14.20 32.99
N ARG A 528 -8.48 14.20 32.35
CA ARG A 528 -8.17 15.00 31.16
C ARG A 528 -8.00 14.19 29.87
N LEU A 529 -8.10 12.86 29.96
CA LEU A 529 -7.77 11.97 28.86
C LEU A 529 -8.76 12.12 27.70
N GLU A 530 -8.25 12.47 26.52
CA GLU A 530 -9.04 12.57 25.28
C GLU A 530 -8.70 11.46 24.28
N PHE A 531 -7.49 10.88 24.36
CA PHE A 531 -7.00 9.85 23.44
C PHE A 531 -6.50 8.62 24.22
N LEU A 532 -7.06 7.45 23.91
CA LEU A 532 -6.59 6.16 24.41
C LEU A 532 -6.36 5.21 23.24
N HIS A 533 -5.14 4.71 23.10
CA HIS A 533 -4.76 3.69 22.12
C HIS A 533 -4.05 2.53 22.82
N ILE A 534 -4.53 1.31 22.61
CA ILE A 534 -3.93 0.09 23.16
C ILE A 534 -3.76 -0.93 22.03
N ASN A 535 -2.50 -1.35 21.82
CA ASN A 535 -2.12 -2.41 20.91
C ASN A 535 -1.09 -3.31 21.62
N PRO A 536 -1.53 -4.44 22.21
CA PRO A 536 -0.66 -5.32 22.99
C PRO A 536 0.35 -6.07 22.11
N LYS A 537 1.42 -6.58 22.72
CA LYS A 537 2.45 -7.42 22.06
C LYS A 537 1.86 -8.74 21.60
N ASP A 538 1.09 -9.36 22.49
CA ASP A 538 0.51 -10.68 22.30
C ASP A 538 -0.94 -10.54 21.84
N SER A 539 -1.15 -10.74 20.55
CA SER A 539 -2.47 -10.69 19.94
C SER A 539 -3.36 -11.82 20.45
N PHE A 540 -4.65 -11.54 20.68
CA PHE A 540 -5.68 -12.55 20.96
C PHE A 540 -5.52 -13.33 22.27
N PHE A 541 -4.86 -12.75 23.28
CA PHE A 541 -5.08 -13.19 24.66
C PHE A 541 -6.34 -12.52 25.19
N GLU A 542 -7.15 -13.30 25.92
CA GLU A 542 -8.27 -12.75 26.67
C GLU A 542 -7.74 -11.78 27.71
N ILE A 543 -8.10 -10.51 27.58
CA ILE A 543 -7.72 -9.47 28.51
C ILE A 543 -8.85 -9.32 29.50
N ASN A 544 -8.55 -9.45 30.80
CA ASN A 544 -9.51 -9.14 31.84
C ASN A 544 -9.86 -7.64 31.75
N ASN A 545 -11.10 -7.33 31.37
CA ASN A 545 -11.57 -5.97 31.16
C ASN A 545 -12.68 -5.62 32.16
N PRO A 546 -12.37 -4.91 33.25
CA PRO A 546 -13.32 -4.69 34.31
C PRO A 546 -14.44 -3.75 33.87
N CYS A 547 -15.65 -4.01 34.35
CA CYS A 547 -16.85 -3.26 33.95
C CYS A 547 -16.73 -1.75 34.20
N ASN A 548 -15.94 -1.35 35.20
CA ASN A 548 -15.72 0.04 35.61
C ASN A 548 -14.52 0.73 34.95
N PHE A 549 -13.83 0.11 33.98
CA PHE A 549 -12.61 0.64 33.35
C PHE A 549 -12.71 2.12 32.95
N PHE A 550 -13.80 2.52 32.28
CA PHE A 550 -13.97 3.88 31.74
C PHE A 550 -14.53 4.91 32.74
N THR A 551 -14.78 4.53 34.00
CA THR A 551 -15.51 5.38 34.97
C THR A 551 -14.89 6.75 35.18
N GLY A 552 -13.54 6.82 35.24
CA GLY A 552 -12.78 8.06 35.44
C GLY A 552 -12.36 8.79 34.16
N MET A 553 -12.72 8.32 32.97
CA MET A 553 -12.18 8.80 31.68
C MET A 553 -13.23 9.52 30.80
N ARG A 554 -14.12 10.29 31.41
CA ARG A 554 -15.32 10.87 30.75
C ARG A 554 -15.04 11.88 29.63
N LYS A 555 -13.79 12.35 29.50
CA LYS A 555 -13.37 13.28 28.43
C LYS A 555 -12.87 12.57 27.17
N LEU A 556 -12.81 11.24 27.16
CA LEU A 556 -12.36 10.48 26.00
C LEU A 556 -13.15 10.86 24.74
N ARG A 557 -12.41 11.11 23.67
CA ARG A 557 -12.94 11.43 22.34
C ARG A 557 -12.54 10.39 21.31
N VAL A 558 -11.39 9.75 21.50
CA VAL A 558 -10.88 8.65 20.69
C VAL A 558 -10.50 7.48 21.59
N VAL A 559 -11.05 6.31 21.29
CA VAL A 559 -10.61 5.03 21.84
C VAL A 559 -10.25 4.12 20.68
N ASP A 560 -9.06 3.56 20.72
CA ASP A 560 -8.59 2.54 19.80
C ASP A 560 -8.07 1.32 20.56
N PHE A 561 -8.70 0.19 20.31
CA PHE A 561 -8.22 -1.12 20.68
C PHE A 561 -7.88 -1.89 19.41
N THR A 562 -6.63 -2.31 19.32
CA THR A 562 -6.10 -3.08 18.20
C THR A 562 -5.65 -4.45 18.71
N ARG A 563 -6.03 -5.55 18.04
CA ARG A 563 -5.59 -6.93 18.33
C ARG A 563 -5.97 -7.47 19.71
N MET A 564 -7.07 -6.99 20.28
CA MET A 564 -7.55 -7.41 21.60
C MET A 564 -8.68 -8.44 21.48
N GLN A 565 -8.68 -9.44 22.36
CA GLN A 565 -9.84 -10.32 22.55
C GLN A 565 -10.71 -9.74 23.67
N LEU A 566 -11.85 -9.17 23.28
CA LEU A 566 -12.79 -8.47 24.15
C LEU A 566 -14.16 -9.13 24.01
N LEU A 567 -14.42 -10.20 24.76
CA LEU A 567 -15.71 -10.91 24.70
C LEU A 567 -16.88 -9.93 24.93
N LEU A 568 -16.71 -9.03 25.91
CA LEU A 568 -17.63 -7.93 26.19
C LEU A 568 -16.86 -6.62 26.30
N LEU A 569 -17.43 -5.51 25.85
CA LEU A 569 -16.90 -4.19 26.18
C LEU A 569 -17.26 -3.81 27.63
N PRO A 570 -16.39 -3.10 28.38
CA PRO A 570 -16.69 -2.64 29.73
C PRO A 570 -18.02 -1.88 29.78
N SER A 571 -18.91 -2.21 30.73
CA SER A 571 -20.24 -1.60 30.79
C SER A 571 -20.18 -0.08 30.94
N SER A 572 -19.15 0.43 31.64
CA SER A 572 -18.85 1.86 31.78
C SER A 572 -18.54 2.61 30.48
N ILE A 573 -18.43 1.93 29.33
CA ILE A 573 -18.27 2.61 28.02
C ILE A 573 -19.45 3.56 27.74
N ASP A 574 -20.63 3.29 28.29
CA ASP A 574 -21.79 4.17 28.15
C ASP A 574 -21.66 5.53 28.85
N LEU A 575 -20.67 5.68 29.74
CA LEU A 575 -20.31 6.95 30.37
C LEU A 575 -19.50 7.86 29.43
N LEU A 576 -18.97 7.33 28.31
CA LEU A 576 -18.13 8.07 27.36
C LEU A 576 -18.98 8.93 26.42
N VAL A 577 -19.74 9.86 27.00
CA VAL A 577 -20.66 10.73 26.27
C VAL A 577 -19.95 11.67 25.27
N ASN A 578 -18.64 11.87 25.39
CA ASN A 578 -17.86 12.71 24.47
C ASN A 578 -17.16 11.92 23.36
N LEU A 579 -17.30 10.60 23.34
CA LEU A 579 -16.61 9.74 22.39
C LEU A 579 -17.12 10.00 20.96
N GLN A 580 -16.18 10.27 20.05
CA GLN A 580 -16.45 10.59 18.65
C GLN A 580 -15.87 9.54 17.70
N THR A 581 -14.76 8.91 18.07
CA THR A 581 -14.14 7.83 17.31
C THR A 581 -13.94 6.61 18.20
N LEU A 582 -14.43 5.46 17.74
CA LEU A 582 -14.17 4.16 18.34
C LEU A 582 -13.59 3.23 17.25
N CYS A 583 -12.35 2.82 17.45
CA CYS A 583 -11.67 1.87 16.58
C CYS A 583 -11.47 0.55 17.35
N LEU A 584 -12.00 -0.53 16.82
CA LEU A 584 -11.87 -1.89 17.32
C LEU A 584 -11.29 -2.72 16.18
N VAL A 585 -9.97 -2.68 16.03
CA VAL A 585 -9.25 -3.15 14.84
C VAL A 585 -8.64 -4.53 15.11
N GLU A 586 -8.90 -5.51 14.25
CA GLU A 586 -8.43 -6.89 14.44
C GLU A 586 -8.81 -7.47 15.83
N CYS A 587 -9.95 -7.06 16.39
CA CYS A 587 -10.44 -7.52 17.69
C CYS A 587 -11.36 -8.74 17.56
N MET A 588 -11.46 -9.55 18.62
CA MET A 588 -12.52 -10.55 18.75
C MET A 588 -13.59 -10.01 19.69
N LEU A 589 -14.83 -9.90 19.22
CA LEU A 589 -15.95 -9.28 19.93
C LEU A 589 -17.21 -10.16 19.82
N ASP A 590 -17.83 -10.49 20.96
CA ASP A 590 -19.10 -11.24 20.95
C ASP A 590 -20.30 -10.28 20.95
N ASP A 591 -20.52 -9.53 22.03
CA ASP A 591 -21.63 -8.57 22.13
C ASP A 591 -21.15 -7.12 21.99
N ILE A 592 -21.65 -6.46 20.95
CA ILE A 592 -21.36 -5.06 20.60
C ILE A 592 -22.58 -4.13 20.77
N ALA A 593 -23.71 -4.62 21.27
CA ALA A 593 -24.95 -3.85 21.40
C ALA A 593 -24.77 -2.59 22.27
N ILE A 594 -23.91 -2.67 23.29
CA ILE A 594 -23.61 -1.55 24.19
C ILE A 594 -23.06 -0.31 23.48
N ILE A 595 -22.39 -0.49 22.32
CA ILE A 595 -21.90 0.62 21.49
C ILE A 595 -23.05 1.54 21.07
N GLY A 596 -24.25 1.00 20.87
CA GLY A 596 -25.45 1.76 20.55
C GLY A 596 -25.83 2.84 21.58
N LYS A 597 -25.25 2.82 22.79
CA LYS A 597 -25.41 3.87 23.80
C LYS A 597 -24.57 5.13 23.50
N LEU A 598 -23.54 5.05 22.66
CA LEU A 598 -22.60 6.13 22.35
C LEU A 598 -23.17 7.13 21.33
N LYS A 599 -24.20 7.90 21.70
CA LYS A 599 -24.98 8.76 20.78
C LYS A 599 -24.18 9.89 20.09
N ASN A 600 -22.95 10.17 20.53
CA ASN A 600 -22.07 11.19 19.96
C ASN A 600 -21.00 10.66 19.01
N LEU A 601 -20.99 9.33 18.76
CA LEU A 601 -20.04 8.69 17.87
C LEU A 601 -20.22 9.16 16.42
N GLU A 602 -19.13 9.58 15.80
CA GLU A 602 -19.05 9.98 14.38
C GLU A 602 -18.33 8.94 13.52
N ILE A 603 -17.38 8.19 14.10
CA ILE A 603 -16.60 7.17 13.40
C ILE A 603 -16.59 5.88 14.23
N LEU A 604 -16.94 4.78 13.57
CA LEU A 604 -16.86 3.43 14.12
C LEU A 604 -16.13 2.53 13.13
N SER A 605 -15.05 1.89 13.58
CA SER A 605 -14.28 0.94 12.77
C SER A 605 -14.18 -0.40 13.47
N PHE A 606 -14.51 -1.46 12.74
CA PHE A 606 -14.32 -2.86 13.06
C PHE A 606 -13.33 -3.54 12.10
N TRP A 607 -12.46 -2.77 11.45
CA TRP A 607 -11.59 -3.29 10.40
C TRP A 607 -10.86 -4.57 10.85
N GLY A 608 -11.02 -5.66 10.08
CA GLY A 608 -10.40 -6.96 10.36
C GLY A 608 -10.90 -7.67 11.63
N SER A 609 -11.91 -7.15 12.31
CA SER A 609 -12.43 -7.74 13.55
C SER A 609 -13.35 -8.93 13.29
N VAL A 610 -13.33 -9.85 14.25
CA VAL A 610 -14.22 -11.01 14.30
C VAL A 610 -15.49 -10.60 15.01
N ILE A 611 -16.51 -10.26 14.21
CA ILE A 611 -17.89 -10.02 14.65
C ILE A 611 -18.83 -10.94 13.86
N VAL A 612 -19.91 -11.40 14.49
CA VAL A 612 -20.91 -12.27 13.85
C VAL A 612 -22.13 -11.48 13.36
N MET A 613 -22.46 -10.41 14.07
CA MET A 613 -23.73 -9.68 13.97
C MET A 613 -23.53 -8.18 14.15
N LEU A 614 -24.27 -7.37 13.39
CA LEU A 614 -24.55 -5.97 13.71
C LEU A 614 -25.95 -5.86 14.36
N PRO A 615 -26.04 -5.60 15.67
CA PRO A 615 -27.30 -5.62 16.39
C PRO A 615 -28.13 -4.34 16.20
N GLU A 616 -29.42 -4.37 16.54
CA GLU A 616 -30.36 -3.27 16.27
C GLU A 616 -30.00 -1.96 16.97
N GLU A 617 -29.31 -2.05 18.11
CA GLU A 617 -28.89 -0.93 18.94
C GLU A 617 -27.91 -0.01 18.24
N LEU A 618 -27.11 -0.52 17.29
CA LEU A 618 -26.21 0.30 16.48
C LEU A 618 -26.97 1.30 15.59
N GLY A 619 -28.23 0.99 15.24
CA GLY A 619 -29.10 1.92 14.53
C GLY A 619 -29.40 3.21 15.32
N HIS A 620 -29.09 3.24 16.62
CA HIS A 620 -29.22 4.45 17.42
C HIS A 620 -28.06 5.46 17.27
N LEU A 621 -27.01 5.11 16.53
CA LEU A 621 -25.84 5.98 16.30
C LEU A 621 -26.15 7.02 15.21
N THR A 622 -27.16 7.85 15.42
CA THR A 622 -27.67 8.79 14.40
C THR A 622 -26.69 9.91 14.03
N LYS A 623 -25.55 10.03 14.73
CA LYS A 623 -24.45 10.94 14.41
C LYS A 623 -23.30 10.29 13.64
N LEU A 624 -23.36 8.99 13.41
CA LEU A 624 -22.32 8.24 12.70
C LEU A 624 -22.20 8.74 11.26
N ARG A 625 -20.96 8.98 10.83
CA ARG A 625 -20.57 9.48 9.52
C ARG A 625 -19.72 8.47 8.76
N GLN A 626 -18.91 7.69 9.47
CA GLN A 626 -18.13 6.59 8.90
C GLN A 626 -18.39 5.30 9.67
N LEU A 627 -18.68 4.23 8.93
CA LEU A 627 -18.74 2.85 9.43
C LEU A 627 -17.81 1.98 8.59
N ASP A 628 -16.79 1.41 9.21
CA ASP A 628 -15.85 0.49 8.55
C ASP A 628 -15.98 -0.92 9.12
N LEU A 629 -16.37 -1.86 8.26
CA LEU A 629 -16.55 -3.28 8.53
C LEU A 629 -15.61 -4.11 7.64
N SER A 630 -14.65 -3.47 6.97
CA SER A 630 -13.81 -4.15 5.98
C SER A 630 -13.06 -5.33 6.63
N ASN A 631 -12.97 -6.45 5.90
CA ASN A 631 -12.34 -7.68 6.37
C ASN A 631 -13.02 -8.33 7.60
N CYS A 632 -14.27 -8.00 7.91
CA CYS A 632 -15.07 -8.75 8.88
C CYS A 632 -15.61 -10.06 8.26
N PHE A 633 -14.72 -11.03 8.01
CA PHE A 633 -15.04 -12.27 7.29
C PHE A 633 -16.13 -13.14 7.94
N LYS A 634 -16.37 -12.97 9.25
CA LYS A 634 -17.35 -13.73 10.03
C LYS A 634 -18.70 -13.03 10.17
N LEU A 635 -18.84 -11.79 9.68
CA LEU A 635 -20.09 -11.04 9.74
C LEU A 635 -21.12 -11.70 8.82
N LYS A 636 -22.19 -12.22 9.42
CA LYS A 636 -23.29 -12.91 8.72
C LYS A 636 -24.61 -12.17 8.80
N VAL A 637 -24.85 -11.53 9.94
CA VAL A 637 -26.14 -10.90 10.24
C VAL A 637 -25.99 -9.39 10.39
N ILE A 638 -26.83 -8.63 9.69
CA ILE A 638 -27.04 -7.21 9.93
C ILE A 638 -28.52 -7.06 10.26
N ALA A 639 -28.83 -6.62 11.48
CA ALA A 639 -30.23 -6.50 11.88
C ALA A 639 -30.99 -5.52 10.94
N PRO A 640 -32.25 -5.82 10.57
CA PRO A 640 -32.99 -5.02 9.62
C PRO A 640 -33.11 -3.55 10.05
N ASN A 641 -33.03 -2.64 9.09
CA ASN A 641 -33.11 -1.18 9.28
C ASN A 641 -31.98 -0.57 10.12
N VAL A 642 -30.95 -1.31 10.53
CA VAL A 642 -29.81 -0.73 11.26
C VAL A 642 -29.11 0.31 10.41
N ILE A 643 -28.80 -0.04 9.16
CA ILE A 643 -28.03 0.84 8.29
C ILE A 643 -28.87 2.06 7.88
N SER A 644 -30.13 1.87 7.49
CA SER A 644 -31.01 2.98 7.06
C SER A 644 -31.28 4.01 8.16
N ARG A 645 -31.19 3.64 9.45
CA ARG A 645 -31.31 4.57 10.59
C ARG A 645 -30.08 5.48 10.77
N LEU A 646 -28.94 5.15 10.15
CA LEU A 646 -27.71 5.95 10.21
C LEU A 646 -27.78 7.15 9.24
N VAL A 647 -28.77 8.02 9.41
CA VAL A 647 -29.11 9.10 8.46
C VAL A 647 -28.00 10.12 8.15
N ARG A 648 -26.91 10.13 8.94
CA ARG A 648 -25.73 10.97 8.73
C ARG A 648 -24.54 10.25 8.11
N LEU A 649 -24.67 8.96 7.80
CA LEU A 649 -23.60 8.15 7.25
C LEU A 649 -23.18 8.68 5.87
N GLU A 650 -21.89 8.96 5.73
CA GLU A 650 -21.24 9.48 4.53
C GLU A 650 -20.37 8.40 3.86
N GLU A 651 -19.68 7.60 4.66
CA GLU A 651 -18.78 6.53 4.19
C GLU A 651 -19.16 5.18 4.84
N LEU A 652 -19.43 4.17 4.01
CA LEU A 652 -19.67 2.78 4.44
C LEU A 652 -18.67 1.85 3.74
N TYR A 653 -17.85 1.16 4.54
CA TYR A 653 -16.89 0.19 4.03
C TYR A 653 -17.24 -1.23 4.51
N MET A 654 -17.44 -2.14 3.57
CA MET A 654 -17.80 -3.55 3.79
C MET A 654 -17.03 -4.46 2.81
N SER A 655 -15.84 -4.05 2.40
CA SER A 655 -14.94 -4.86 1.58
C SER A 655 -14.64 -6.19 2.27
N ASN A 656 -14.67 -7.30 1.53
CA ASN A 656 -14.43 -8.66 2.06
C ASN A 656 -15.38 -9.08 3.21
N CYS A 657 -16.62 -8.58 3.22
CA CYS A 657 -17.71 -9.08 4.05
C CYS A 657 -18.65 -9.97 3.23
N PHE A 658 -19.06 -11.11 3.76
CA PHE A 658 -19.90 -12.09 3.04
C PHE A 658 -21.34 -12.16 3.59
N VAL A 659 -21.93 -11.01 3.87
CA VAL A 659 -23.30 -10.87 4.38
C VAL A 659 -24.32 -11.35 3.33
N GLU A 660 -25.34 -12.07 3.79
CA GLU A 660 -26.47 -12.50 2.96
C GLU A 660 -27.60 -11.49 3.08
N TRP A 661 -27.64 -10.55 2.14
CA TRP A 661 -28.70 -9.55 2.04
C TRP A 661 -30.06 -10.23 1.81
N ASP A 662 -31.09 -9.77 2.52
CA ASP A 662 -32.45 -10.30 2.36
C ASP A 662 -33.05 -9.89 1.00
N ASP A 663 -33.68 -10.84 0.28
CA ASP A 663 -34.34 -10.63 -1.02
C ASP A 663 -35.86 -10.87 -0.99
N GLU A 664 -36.39 -11.39 0.13
CA GLU A 664 -37.75 -11.97 0.13
C GLU A 664 -38.87 -10.91 0.11
N GLY A 665 -40.09 -11.31 -0.23
CA GLY A 665 -41.26 -10.41 -0.24
C GLY A 665 -41.55 -9.77 1.13
N PRO A 666 -42.36 -8.70 1.21
CA PRO A 666 -42.58 -7.90 2.42
C PRO A 666 -43.23 -8.61 3.63
N ASN A 667 -43.51 -9.92 3.54
CA ASN A 667 -44.32 -10.69 4.50
C ASN A 667 -43.57 -11.82 5.25
N SER A 668 -42.24 -11.95 5.13
CA SER A 668 -41.44 -12.84 6.00
C SER A 668 -40.77 -12.06 7.14
N GLU A 669 -40.56 -12.71 8.29
CA GLU A 669 -39.78 -12.15 9.41
C GLU A 669 -38.34 -11.91 8.95
N ARG A 670 -37.98 -10.65 8.71
CA ARG A 670 -36.66 -10.28 8.19
C ARG A 670 -35.61 -10.53 9.26
N ILE A 671 -34.67 -11.42 8.96
CA ILE A 671 -33.51 -11.69 9.83
C ILE A 671 -32.34 -10.79 9.45
N ASN A 672 -32.23 -10.41 8.17
CA ASN A 672 -31.14 -9.60 7.63
C ASN A 672 -31.61 -8.28 7.00
N ALA A 673 -30.69 -7.33 6.94
CA ALA A 673 -30.86 -6.08 6.22
C ALA A 673 -30.97 -6.31 4.71
N ARG A 674 -31.71 -5.42 4.06
CA ARG A 674 -31.84 -5.38 2.60
C ARG A 674 -30.90 -4.36 2.00
N LEU A 675 -30.49 -4.60 0.75
CA LEU A 675 -29.59 -3.68 0.07
C LEU A 675 -30.29 -2.35 -0.31
N ASP A 676 -31.62 -2.37 -0.44
CA ASP A 676 -32.45 -1.16 -0.63
C ASP A 676 -32.37 -0.19 0.55
N GLU A 677 -32.05 -0.67 1.76
CA GLU A 677 -31.84 0.18 2.94
C GLU A 677 -30.74 1.21 2.72
N LEU A 678 -29.73 0.87 1.91
CA LEU A 678 -28.67 1.81 1.56
C LEU A 678 -29.22 3.01 0.80
N MET A 679 -30.28 2.84 -0.01
CA MET A 679 -30.91 3.91 -0.78
C MET A 679 -31.58 4.98 0.10
N HIS A 680 -31.84 4.65 1.37
CA HIS A 680 -32.41 5.59 2.34
C HIS A 680 -31.37 6.46 3.04
N LEU A 681 -30.08 6.35 2.70
CA LEU A 681 -29.01 7.16 3.30
C LEU A 681 -28.76 8.46 2.51
N PRO A 682 -29.28 9.63 2.92
CA PRO A 682 -29.23 10.83 2.09
C PRO A 682 -27.83 11.42 1.90
N ARG A 683 -26.86 11.02 2.74
CA ARG A 683 -25.49 11.59 2.75
C ARG A 683 -24.40 10.63 2.28
N LEU A 684 -24.73 9.39 1.94
CA LEU A 684 -23.74 8.39 1.54
C LEU A 684 -23.07 8.82 0.23
N THR A 685 -21.77 9.10 0.28
CA THR A 685 -20.93 9.42 -0.88
C THR A 685 -19.90 8.35 -1.17
N THR A 686 -19.51 7.55 -0.17
CA THR A 686 -18.54 6.45 -0.35
C THR A 686 -19.15 5.12 0.06
N LEU A 687 -19.07 4.11 -0.83
CA LEU A 687 -19.58 2.77 -0.58
C LEU A 687 -18.61 1.69 -1.09
N GLU A 688 -18.12 0.86 -0.19
CA GLU A 688 -17.46 -0.39 -0.56
C GLU A 688 -18.30 -1.56 -0.05
N VAL A 689 -18.73 -2.46 -0.93
CA VAL A 689 -19.58 -3.59 -0.56
C VAL A 689 -19.34 -4.77 -1.49
N HIS A 690 -19.42 -5.98 -0.93
CA HIS A 690 -19.42 -7.20 -1.71
C HIS A 690 -20.87 -7.70 -1.89
N VAL A 691 -21.29 -7.95 -3.14
CA VAL A 691 -22.65 -8.40 -3.47
C VAL A 691 -22.56 -9.71 -4.24
N LYS A 692 -23.06 -10.80 -3.64
CA LYS A 692 -22.95 -12.15 -4.23
C LYS A 692 -23.74 -12.32 -5.54
N ASN A 693 -24.82 -11.57 -5.74
CA ASN A 693 -25.72 -11.71 -6.89
C ASN A 693 -26.30 -10.35 -7.29
N ASP A 694 -26.19 -10.00 -8.57
CA ASP A 694 -26.73 -8.76 -9.16
C ASP A 694 -28.25 -8.62 -8.98
N ASN A 695 -28.98 -9.74 -8.82
CA ASN A 695 -30.43 -9.72 -8.62
C ASN A 695 -30.87 -9.04 -7.31
N VAL A 696 -29.96 -8.85 -6.35
CA VAL A 696 -30.23 -8.22 -5.06
C VAL A 696 -30.02 -6.70 -5.12
N LEU A 697 -29.48 -6.18 -6.23
CA LEU A 697 -29.31 -4.74 -6.43
C LEU A 697 -30.67 -4.06 -6.64
N PRO A 698 -31.04 -3.07 -5.82
CA PRO A 698 -32.32 -2.39 -5.98
C PRO A 698 -32.33 -1.57 -7.27
N GLU A 699 -33.53 -1.36 -7.82
CA GLU A 699 -33.71 -0.52 -9.01
C GLU A 699 -33.16 0.89 -8.77
N GLY A 700 -32.33 1.40 -9.69
CA GLY A 700 -31.70 2.71 -9.56
C GLY A 700 -30.51 2.78 -8.59
N PHE A 701 -29.98 1.66 -8.09
CA PHE A 701 -28.80 1.64 -7.22
C PHE A 701 -27.60 2.41 -7.81
N PHE A 702 -27.31 2.19 -9.10
CA PHE A 702 -26.23 2.88 -9.83
C PHE A 702 -26.59 4.32 -10.25
N ALA A 703 -27.84 4.76 -10.12
CA ALA A 703 -28.22 6.15 -10.39
C ALA A 703 -27.80 7.10 -9.24
N ARG A 704 -27.33 6.55 -8.12
CA ARG A 704 -26.84 7.32 -6.98
C ARG A 704 -25.52 8.00 -7.33
N LYS A 705 -25.39 9.27 -6.91
CA LYS A 705 -24.14 10.03 -7.01
C LYS A 705 -23.19 9.63 -5.89
N LEU A 706 -22.51 8.48 -6.04
CA LEU A 706 -21.37 8.10 -5.21
C LEU A 706 -20.11 8.77 -5.74
N GLU A 707 -19.32 9.38 -4.86
CA GLU A 707 -18.04 9.99 -5.18
C GLU A 707 -16.93 8.92 -5.28
N ARG A 708 -17.00 7.87 -4.45
CA ARG A 708 -16.09 6.72 -4.46
C ARG A 708 -16.89 5.44 -4.22
N PHE A 709 -16.65 4.40 -5.02
CA PHE A 709 -17.31 3.12 -4.77
C PHE A 709 -16.47 1.93 -5.23
N LYS A 710 -16.65 0.81 -4.55
CA LYS A 710 -16.15 -0.50 -4.95
C LYS A 710 -17.23 -1.53 -4.68
N ILE A 711 -17.82 -2.07 -5.75
CA ILE A 711 -18.85 -3.09 -5.67
C ILE A 711 -18.25 -4.33 -6.34
N SER A 712 -18.09 -5.40 -5.57
CA SER A 712 -17.43 -6.64 -6.01
C SER A 712 -18.30 -7.86 -5.85
#